data_AF-A9DZK0-F1
#
_entry.id   AF-A9DZK0-F1
#
_cell.length_a   1.000
_cell.length_b   1.000
_cell.length_c   1.000
_cell.angle_alpha   90.00
_cell.angle_beta   90.00
_cell.angle_gamma   90.00
#
_symmetry.space_group_name_H-M   'P 1'
#
loop_
_entity.id
_entity.type
_entity.pdbx_description
1 polymer ?
#
loop_
_entity_poly.entity_id
_entity_poly.type
_entity_poly.pdbx_seq_one_letter_code
_entity_poly.pdbx_strand_id
1 'polypeptide(L)'
;MKTFVSFVLLLLCTAISSAQEPPVLKAGKTQVGLSSLDITVEIIGNKTTTTFDMLYYNPTNQVLEGELSFPLGENCNVSRFALDVNGKLREAVVVDKELGRIAFEEVVRRRVDPALLEKGTGNNYKARIYPIPQKGYKRVVLAYEQELLYKKDGYYFDLPLNFKNKLDTFKLTITVFEQDTKPVIEKGKVSGLNFQDWQRNFRTKLEKQNYIPNTSLLIKIPTKVGAKKVVVSDDYFYSHLILNPQKKLRKKATEITMFWDASLSMKDRDLKKEIELLATYFSHVKNVKVHLKTFSNTVLSRKTFDIRNGNWSTLKSELEATIYDGATNYNVLNTEFKNSDLVFFFSDGIQSLSNFNYYSDTPLIVFNSLKKSNHPALKKMAEASKGTYINLTSKSATEAFSAIKYQQYQYLGFKSYSKNIDIYPNRFTNVGNTFSIAGKNLNSEESIILYFGYDNVITERVELNLSKAQKDAGNIPRMWAQKRLAYLQENSKVNKAEIVNLATKYGLVTDYTSLIVLEEVRDYIRYNIKPPAELLNEYNKIIAEKERRNKQLKNGETIPIVDRIQVVEEDSKISERLIVTENIGNGFVNSSTFGYSQPSPVNIQEIDVLEEVDDVEITEEEEPIEDIPFVMIEESPIFPGCEAFRDLAERKKCFAKKMQKHIADNFNIAAVSQLNLSAGIQRAYALFIIDEEGNIKNIRTRAPHPRVAEEVIRVLNLLPQMIPAKQRHKNVSIRYTLPIIFRVNADGNVVTETSTNSSTNNNTIRNSRAQNLKTYGTLKVADQTVSEPYIEELRKFKTVFEAYDFYLLQRESYLEVPAYYVDVSNFFRDEFEAFKHSDRILSNITETDFDNYELLKVYAYQLQATNQHQLALFILKRVLELRPEDVQSYRDLALAHENLGECQEAFDLLERVVSGDIYEGTRRRKFSGLNKIVKNEINHLLEKYKTDLDTSKLDTKVITPETYDVRIVVDWNHNDTDIDLHVIDPNYEECYYKHSKTKIGGEISQDMTQGFGPEEFTLKKAIKGDYFVKIKYFGDRYQKIENPTFMKVTLYTDYGTIQETKQVKVIRLTKSKDQTIVAKLRF
;
A
#
# COMPACT_ATOMS: atom_id res chain seq x y z
N MET A 1 3.38 49.27 50.37
CA MET A 1 4.61 48.45 50.43
C MET A 1 4.29 47.13 49.77
N LYS A 2 4.79 46.86 48.54
CA LYS A 2 6.01 46.06 48.26
C LYS A 2 5.89 44.64 48.86
N THR A 3 6.04 43.50 48.16
CA THR A 3 6.75 43.17 46.91
C THR A 3 6.55 41.66 46.59
N PHE A 4 6.47 41.33 45.29
CA PHE A 4 7.14 40.20 44.59
C PHE A 4 7.32 38.83 45.29
N VAL A 5 6.79 37.75 44.70
CA VAL A 5 7.52 36.88 43.74
C VAL A 5 6.52 36.25 42.77
N SER A 6 6.81 36.41 41.48
CA SER A 6 6.18 35.76 40.34
C SER A 6 7.18 34.76 39.75
N PHE A 7 6.66 33.90 38.86
CA PHE A 7 7.35 33.22 37.75
C PHE A 7 7.72 31.72 37.87
N VAL A 8 7.43 31.05 36.75
CA VAL A 8 7.86 29.71 36.27
C VAL A 8 6.97 28.52 36.65
N LEU A 9 5.90 28.28 35.86
CA LEU A 9 5.71 27.01 35.11
C LEU A 9 4.54 27.13 34.11
N LEU A 10 4.67 27.99 33.09
CA LEU A 10 3.68 28.07 32.02
C LEU A 10 4.38 28.35 30.69
N LEU A 11 4.98 27.31 30.09
CA LEU A 11 5.32 27.24 28.65
C LEU A 11 6.14 25.97 28.37
N LEU A 12 5.47 24.93 27.86
CA LEU A 12 6.02 23.95 26.89
C LEU A 12 4.94 22.90 26.55
N CYS A 13 3.76 23.34 26.12
CA CYS A 13 2.93 22.52 25.24
C CYS A 13 3.39 22.80 23.81
N THR A 14 4.50 22.17 23.39
CA THR A 14 4.76 21.99 21.97
C THR A 14 3.66 21.10 21.42
N ALA A 15 2.61 21.73 20.88
CA ALA A 15 1.76 21.08 19.90
C ALA A 15 2.69 20.69 18.73
N ILE A 16 3.13 19.43 18.75
CA ILE A 16 3.69 18.75 17.60
C ILE A 16 2.55 18.78 16.58
N SER A 17 2.64 19.72 15.62
CA SER A 17 1.84 19.63 14.41
C SER A 17 2.30 18.35 13.74
N SER A 18 1.39 17.42 13.48
CA SER A 18 1.69 16.19 12.74
C SER A 18 1.97 16.56 11.28
N ALA A 19 3.12 17.17 11.02
CA ALA A 19 3.56 17.58 9.69
C ALA A 19 3.55 16.36 8.77
N GLN A 20 3.01 16.52 7.55
CA GLN A 20 3.05 15.51 6.50
C GLN A 20 4.49 14.97 6.32
N GLU A 21 4.67 13.69 6.03
CA GLU A 21 6.05 13.20 5.80
C GLU A 21 6.50 13.62 4.40
N PRO A 22 7.78 13.96 4.21
CA PRO A 22 8.29 14.24 2.88
C PRO A 22 8.17 12.99 1.99
N PRO A 23 7.99 13.15 0.67
CA PRO A 23 7.94 12.02 -0.25
C PRO A 23 9.29 11.28 -0.29
N VAL A 24 9.26 9.96 -0.10
CA VAL A 24 10.46 9.10 -0.07
C VAL A 24 10.37 8.05 -1.18
N LEU A 25 11.45 7.94 -1.97
CA LEU A 25 11.60 6.92 -3.00
C LEU A 25 12.27 5.68 -2.40
N LYS A 26 11.61 4.53 -2.50
CA LYS A 26 12.15 3.23 -2.04
C LYS A 26 12.38 2.31 -3.22
N ALA A 27 13.49 1.59 -3.23
CA ALA A 27 13.74 0.44 -4.10
C ALA A 27 13.79 -0.81 -3.22
N GLY A 28 12.76 -1.65 -3.30
CA GLY A 28 12.56 -2.71 -2.32
C GLY A 28 12.38 -2.14 -0.91
N LYS A 29 13.17 -2.63 0.04
CA LYS A 29 13.19 -2.12 1.43
C LYS A 29 14.14 -0.94 1.64
N THR A 30 14.98 -0.61 0.65
CA THR A 30 16.00 0.43 0.79
C THR A 30 15.52 1.75 0.23
N GLN A 31 15.70 2.83 0.99
CA GLN A 31 15.48 4.18 0.48
C GLN A 31 16.55 4.55 -0.55
N VAL A 32 16.14 5.15 -1.66
CA VAL A 32 17.05 5.72 -2.67
C VAL A 32 17.47 7.10 -2.19
N GLY A 33 18.78 7.39 -2.21
CA GLY A 33 19.34 8.63 -1.67
C GLY A 33 18.82 9.86 -2.42
N LEU A 34 18.35 10.87 -1.69
CA LEU A 34 17.95 12.17 -2.23
C LEU A 34 19.15 13.12 -2.18
N SER A 35 19.69 13.51 -3.34
CA SER A 35 20.86 14.40 -3.44
C SER A 35 20.45 15.88 -3.43
N SER A 36 19.43 16.26 -4.21
CA SER A 36 18.99 17.65 -4.32
C SER A 36 17.48 17.80 -4.23
N LEU A 37 17.06 18.94 -3.70
CA LEU A 37 15.65 19.26 -3.48
C LEU A 37 15.36 20.75 -3.72
N ASP A 38 14.46 21.05 -4.66
CA ASP A 38 13.87 22.37 -4.85
C ASP A 38 12.37 22.32 -4.56
N ILE A 39 11.94 23.12 -3.58
CA ILE A 39 10.54 23.26 -3.19
C ILE A 39 10.03 24.62 -3.63
N THR A 40 8.96 24.61 -4.43
CA THR A 40 8.21 25.81 -4.77
C THR A 40 6.79 25.75 -4.21
N VAL A 41 6.42 26.74 -3.40
CA VAL A 41 5.08 26.91 -2.83
C VAL A 41 4.42 28.14 -3.43
N GLU A 42 3.24 27.95 -3.98
CA GLU A 42 2.38 29.02 -4.51
C GLU A 42 1.07 29.04 -3.73
N ILE A 43 0.74 30.18 -3.13
CA ILE A 43 -0.47 30.34 -2.32
C ILE A 43 -1.38 31.38 -2.96
N ILE A 44 -2.59 30.97 -3.36
CA ILE A 44 -3.59 31.82 -4.00
C ILE A 44 -4.89 31.72 -3.22
N GLY A 45 -5.30 32.80 -2.56
CA GLY A 45 -6.47 32.81 -1.68
C GLY A 45 -6.33 31.78 -0.56
N ASN A 46 -7.22 30.79 -0.54
CA ASN A 46 -7.20 29.68 0.43
C ASN A 46 -6.60 28.39 -0.14
N LYS A 47 -5.95 28.42 -1.30
CA LYS A 47 -5.33 27.24 -1.91
C LYS A 47 -3.82 27.37 -1.95
N THR A 48 -3.15 26.22 -1.86
CA THR A 48 -1.70 26.12 -2.03
C THR A 48 -1.38 25.07 -3.07
N THR A 49 -0.36 25.32 -3.88
CA THR A 49 0.31 24.34 -4.72
C THR A 49 1.73 24.20 -4.20
N THR A 50 2.12 23.00 -3.78
CA THR A 50 3.49 22.70 -3.35
C THR A 50 4.12 21.76 -4.37
N THR A 51 5.23 22.17 -4.97
CA THR A 51 5.99 21.40 -5.94
C THR A 51 7.32 20.99 -5.33
N PHE A 52 7.61 19.69 -5.35
CA PHE A 52 8.89 19.08 -5.01
C PHE A 52 9.58 18.68 -6.31
N ASP A 53 10.77 19.22 -6.54
CA ASP A 53 11.67 18.83 -7.61
C ASP A 53 12.88 18.14 -6.98
N MET A 54 12.97 16.83 -7.21
CA MET A 54 13.81 15.91 -6.44
C MET A 54 14.80 15.23 -7.36
N LEU A 55 16.08 15.21 -6.97
CA LEU A 55 17.12 14.48 -7.68
C LEU A 55 17.60 13.31 -6.81
N TYR A 56 17.28 12.10 -7.24
CA TYR A 56 17.69 10.87 -6.55
C TYR A 56 18.96 10.29 -7.15
N TYR A 57 19.82 9.73 -6.31
CA TYR A 57 21.04 9.02 -6.70
C TYR A 57 20.95 7.54 -6.32
N ASN A 58 21.27 6.66 -7.26
CA ASN A 58 21.37 5.23 -7.02
C ASN A 58 22.84 4.82 -6.85
N PRO A 59 23.29 4.48 -5.63
CA PRO A 59 24.67 4.09 -5.38
C PRO A 59 24.97 2.65 -5.78
N THR A 60 24.00 1.86 -6.23
CA THR A 60 24.19 0.44 -6.55
C THR A 60 24.74 0.24 -7.97
N ASN A 61 25.31 -0.94 -8.22
CA ASN A 61 25.75 -1.38 -9.56
C ASN A 61 24.62 -2.02 -10.37
N GLN A 62 23.37 -1.72 -10.03
CA GLN A 62 22.18 -2.32 -10.66
C GLN A 62 21.18 -1.22 -10.99
N VAL A 63 20.43 -1.44 -12.06
CA VAL A 63 19.26 -0.62 -12.39
C VAL A 63 18.12 -0.99 -11.43
N LEU A 64 17.50 0.01 -10.83
CA LEU A 64 16.43 -0.19 -9.85
C LEU A 64 15.06 0.23 -10.40
N GLU A 65 14.01 -0.43 -9.95
CA GLU A 65 12.64 0.11 -9.95
C GLU A 65 12.38 0.74 -8.59
N GLY A 66 11.94 2.00 -8.58
CA GLY A 66 11.59 2.72 -7.36
C GLY A 66 10.09 2.93 -7.22
N GLU A 67 9.60 2.84 -5.99
CA GLU A 67 8.26 3.25 -5.59
C GLU A 67 8.34 4.50 -4.69
N LEU A 68 7.64 5.56 -5.12
CA LEU A 68 7.41 6.76 -4.35
C LEU A 68 6.00 6.69 -3.76
N SER A 69 5.88 6.44 -2.46
CA SER A 69 4.59 6.34 -1.76
C SER A 69 4.43 7.50 -0.78
N PHE A 70 3.31 8.21 -0.83
CA PHE A 70 3.07 9.35 0.03
C PHE A 70 1.57 9.53 0.35
N PRO A 71 1.18 9.45 1.64
CA PRO A 71 -0.19 9.75 2.05
C PRO A 71 -0.42 11.26 2.03
N LEU A 72 -1.47 11.70 1.35
CA LEU A 72 -1.91 13.08 1.37
C LEU A 72 -3.05 13.26 2.38
N GLY A 73 -2.97 14.31 3.19
CA GLY A 73 -4.01 14.63 4.17
C GLY A 73 -5.35 15.01 3.55
N GLU A 74 -6.36 15.22 4.40
CA GLU A 74 -7.68 15.72 4.00
C GLU A 74 -7.56 17.00 3.14
N ASN A 75 -8.34 17.08 2.05
CA ASN A 75 -8.36 18.19 1.09
C ASN A 75 -7.06 18.40 0.29
N CYS A 76 -6.19 17.39 0.21
CA CYS A 76 -4.98 17.41 -0.62
C CYS A 76 -5.10 16.47 -1.82
N ASN A 77 -4.65 16.88 -3.01
CA ASN A 77 -4.65 16.05 -4.22
C ASN A 77 -3.40 16.29 -5.08
N VAL A 78 -2.90 15.26 -5.75
CA VAL A 78 -1.79 15.41 -6.72
C VAL A 78 -2.25 16.26 -7.91
N SER A 79 -1.42 17.22 -8.30
CA SER A 79 -1.70 18.15 -9.40
C SER A 79 -0.72 18.06 -10.56
N ARG A 80 0.52 17.62 -10.32
CA ARG A 80 1.56 17.47 -11.34
C ARG A 80 2.47 16.30 -11.01
N PHE A 81 2.91 15.60 -12.05
CA PHE A 81 3.97 14.61 -11.97
C PHE A 81 4.80 14.69 -13.25
N ALA A 82 6.12 14.69 -13.13
CA ALA A 82 7.02 14.71 -14.27
C ALA A 82 8.32 13.98 -13.95
N LEU A 83 8.99 13.49 -15.00
CA LEU A 83 10.21 12.71 -14.89
C LEU A 83 11.23 13.22 -15.88
N ASP A 84 12.51 13.15 -15.53
CA ASP A 84 13.57 13.28 -16.54
C ASP A 84 13.65 12.03 -17.41
N VAL A 85 13.47 12.26 -18.72
CA VAL A 85 13.59 11.27 -19.78
C VAL A 85 14.55 11.83 -20.82
N ASN A 86 15.68 11.14 -21.03
CA ASN A 86 16.73 11.54 -21.99
C ASN A 86 17.26 12.98 -21.77
N GLY A 87 17.42 13.40 -20.51
CA GLY A 87 17.96 14.71 -20.12
C GLY A 87 16.95 15.85 -20.23
N LYS A 88 15.66 15.55 -20.47
CA LYS A 88 14.58 16.52 -20.57
C LYS A 88 13.46 16.17 -19.60
N LEU A 89 12.94 17.17 -18.91
CA LEU A 89 11.81 17.01 -18.02
C LEU A 89 10.52 16.81 -18.84
N ARG A 90 9.89 15.65 -18.70
CA ARG A 90 8.65 15.29 -19.39
C ARG A 90 7.46 15.27 -18.43
N GLU A 91 6.42 16.02 -18.77
CA GLU A 91 5.15 16.03 -18.03
C GLU A 91 4.37 14.72 -18.21
N ALA A 92 3.83 14.22 -17.10
CA ALA A 92 2.89 13.12 -17.13
C ALA A 92 1.54 13.58 -17.68
N VAL A 93 0.85 12.68 -18.36
CA VAL A 93 -0.51 12.90 -18.87
C VAL A 93 -1.50 12.02 -18.12
N VAL A 94 -2.73 12.52 -17.95
CA VAL A 94 -3.79 11.74 -17.33
C VAL A 94 -4.35 10.73 -18.32
N VAL A 95 -4.52 9.49 -17.88
CA VAL A 95 -5.06 8.37 -18.66
C VAL A 95 -6.02 7.55 -17.81
N ASP A 96 -6.91 6.78 -18.45
CA ASP A 96 -7.64 5.71 -17.76
C ASP A 96 -6.66 4.78 -17.03
N LYS A 97 -6.99 4.45 -15.79
CA LYS A 97 -6.09 3.72 -14.88
C LYS A 97 -5.71 2.32 -15.40
N GLU A 98 -6.65 1.61 -16.00
CA GLU A 98 -6.41 0.29 -16.57
C GLU A 98 -5.46 0.39 -17.77
N LEU A 99 -5.75 1.31 -18.69
CA LEU A 99 -4.90 1.56 -19.86
C LEU A 99 -3.49 2.00 -19.46
N GLY A 100 -3.36 2.85 -18.44
CA GLY A 100 -2.09 3.31 -17.91
C GLY A 100 -1.21 2.16 -17.40
N ARG A 101 -1.79 1.18 -16.70
CA ARG A 101 -1.07 -0.02 -16.24
C ARG A 101 -0.63 -0.92 -17.37
N ILE A 102 -1.52 -1.21 -18.32
CA ILE A 102 -1.19 -2.01 -19.50
C ILE A 102 0.00 -1.38 -20.23
N ALA A 103 -0.06 -0.06 -20.49
CA ALA A 103 1.02 0.66 -21.14
C ALA A 103 2.31 0.59 -20.32
N PHE A 104 2.25 0.89 -19.02
CA PHE A 104 3.42 0.86 -18.13
C PHE A 104 4.09 -0.52 -18.10
N GLU A 105 3.35 -1.60 -17.86
CA GLU A 105 3.90 -2.96 -17.75
C GLU A 105 4.52 -3.44 -19.08
N GLU A 106 3.88 -3.17 -20.22
CA GLU A 106 4.43 -3.54 -21.54
C GLU A 106 5.68 -2.71 -21.91
N VAL A 107 5.79 -1.48 -21.43
CA VAL A 107 6.96 -0.61 -21.66
C VAL A 107 8.13 -1.04 -20.76
N VAL A 108 7.87 -1.34 -19.48
CA VAL A 108 8.88 -1.88 -18.55
C VAL A 108 9.46 -3.20 -19.07
N ARG A 109 8.63 -4.10 -19.61
CA ARG A 109 9.08 -5.37 -20.20
C ARG A 109 10.05 -5.17 -21.39
N ARG A 110 9.97 -4.04 -22.07
CA ARG A 110 10.89 -3.63 -23.15
C ARG A 110 12.12 -2.86 -22.64
N ARG A 111 12.26 -2.67 -21.32
CA ARG A 111 13.33 -1.93 -20.65
C ARG A 111 13.45 -0.46 -21.08
N VAL A 112 12.32 0.16 -21.35
CA VAL A 112 12.16 1.59 -21.68
C VAL A 112 11.86 2.37 -20.40
N ASP A 113 11.93 3.72 -20.42
CA ASP A 113 11.69 4.62 -19.26
C ASP A 113 10.20 5.05 -19.09
N PRO A 114 9.34 4.33 -18.33
CA PRO A 114 8.05 4.85 -17.93
C PRO A 114 7.98 5.24 -16.45
N ALA A 115 7.01 6.10 -16.15
CA ALA A 115 6.55 6.27 -14.77
C ALA A 115 5.01 6.25 -14.73
N LEU A 116 4.47 5.67 -13.66
CA LEU A 116 3.02 5.57 -13.45
C LEU A 116 2.71 5.99 -12.01
N LEU A 117 1.91 7.05 -11.86
CA LEU A 117 1.39 7.50 -10.58
C LEU A 117 -0.11 7.24 -10.48
N GLU A 118 -0.49 6.55 -9.41
CA GLU A 118 -1.88 6.17 -9.14
C GLU A 118 -2.31 6.62 -7.75
N LYS A 119 -3.62 6.89 -7.63
CA LYS A 119 -4.27 7.04 -6.33
C LYS A 119 -4.72 5.67 -5.82
N GLY A 120 -4.32 5.35 -4.60
CA GLY A 120 -4.76 4.22 -3.80
C GLY A 120 -5.85 4.57 -2.78
N THR A 121 -6.16 3.60 -1.92
CA THR A 121 -7.11 3.72 -0.81
C THR A 121 -6.61 4.72 0.23
N GLY A 122 -7.54 5.47 0.84
CA GLY A 122 -7.20 6.36 1.95
C GLY A 122 -6.43 7.62 1.55
N ASN A 123 -6.62 8.13 0.33
CA ASN A 123 -5.87 9.27 -0.23
C ASN A 123 -4.35 9.05 -0.24
N ASN A 124 -3.93 7.79 -0.36
CA ASN A 124 -2.54 7.41 -0.57
C ASN A 124 -2.21 7.46 -2.06
N TYR A 125 -1.04 7.97 -2.42
CA TYR A 125 -0.58 7.98 -3.81
C TYR A 125 0.70 7.18 -3.92
N LYS A 126 0.84 6.44 -5.02
CA LYS A 126 2.03 5.66 -5.34
C LYS A 126 2.48 5.97 -6.75
N ALA A 127 3.76 6.25 -6.93
CA ALA A 127 4.38 6.36 -8.24
C ALA A 127 5.44 5.28 -8.41
N ARG A 128 5.33 4.48 -9.46
CA ARG A 128 6.35 3.52 -9.89
C ARG A 128 7.22 4.19 -10.93
N ILE A 129 8.53 4.16 -10.71
CA ILE A 129 9.54 4.85 -11.53
C ILE A 129 10.56 3.82 -11.97
N TYR A 130 10.70 3.66 -13.28
CA TYR A 130 11.70 2.80 -13.89
C TYR A 130 12.28 3.49 -15.13
N PRO A 131 13.57 3.29 -15.44
CA PRO A 131 14.64 2.82 -14.58
C PRO A 131 15.17 3.94 -13.67
N ILE A 132 15.75 3.56 -12.53
CA ILE A 132 16.71 4.38 -11.80
C ILE A 132 18.11 3.87 -12.18
N PRO A 133 18.89 4.63 -12.98
CA PRO A 133 20.15 4.14 -13.53
C PRO A 133 21.15 3.72 -12.46
N GLN A 134 21.93 2.65 -12.71
CA GLN A 134 23.04 2.25 -11.82
C GLN A 134 24.08 3.38 -11.74
N LYS A 135 24.61 3.66 -10.54
CA LYS A 135 25.59 4.75 -10.32
C LYS A 135 25.17 6.07 -10.96
N GLY A 136 23.87 6.36 -11.00
CA GLY A 136 23.31 7.45 -11.76
C GLY A 136 22.16 8.13 -11.05
N TYR A 137 21.67 9.20 -11.68
CA TYR A 137 20.64 10.07 -11.12
C TYR A 137 19.29 9.89 -11.83
N LYS A 138 18.21 10.11 -11.08
CA LYS A 138 16.86 10.22 -11.63
C LYS A 138 16.16 11.42 -11.00
N ARG A 139 15.74 12.38 -11.84
CA ARG A 139 14.98 13.56 -11.42
C ARG A 139 13.49 13.30 -11.52
N VAL A 140 12.78 13.63 -10.44
CA VAL A 140 11.34 13.41 -10.26
C VAL A 140 10.71 14.69 -9.76
N VAL A 141 9.65 15.15 -10.42
CA VAL A 141 8.88 16.32 -10.00
C VAL A 141 7.48 15.88 -9.58
N LEU A 142 7.03 16.32 -8.41
CA LEU A 142 5.72 16.04 -7.85
C LEU A 142 5.12 17.34 -7.33
N ALA A 143 3.89 17.66 -7.72
CA ALA A 143 3.12 18.74 -7.08
C ALA A 143 1.80 18.24 -6.51
N TYR A 144 1.40 18.80 -5.37
CA TYR A 144 0.07 18.63 -4.81
C TYR A 144 -0.59 19.98 -4.52
N GLU A 145 -1.90 19.99 -4.61
CA GLU A 145 -2.76 21.10 -4.23
C GLU A 145 -3.44 20.81 -2.88
N GLN A 146 -3.57 21.83 -2.04
CA GLN A 146 -4.28 21.76 -0.75
C GLN A 146 -5.22 22.96 -0.56
N GLU A 147 -6.44 22.70 -0.10
CA GLU A 147 -7.36 23.74 0.40
C GLU A 147 -7.09 24.01 1.90
N LEU A 148 -6.70 25.24 2.24
CA LEU A 148 -6.34 25.66 3.59
C LEU A 148 -7.58 25.94 4.44
N LEU A 149 -7.50 25.54 5.71
CA LEU A 149 -8.53 25.80 6.70
C LEU A 149 -8.32 27.17 7.36
N TYR A 150 -9.39 27.97 7.45
CA TYR A 150 -9.37 29.20 8.22
C TYR A 150 -9.44 28.89 9.73
N LYS A 151 -8.55 29.50 10.50
CA LYS A 151 -8.54 29.40 11.96
C LYS A 151 -8.20 30.75 12.56
N LYS A 152 -8.87 31.12 13.67
CA LYS A 152 -8.68 32.40 14.37
C LYS A 152 -8.88 33.62 13.45
N ASP A 153 -7.83 34.03 12.76
CA ASP A 153 -7.65 35.28 11.99
C ASP A 153 -6.83 35.09 10.69
N GLY A 154 -6.72 33.85 10.19
CA GLY A 154 -5.97 33.57 8.97
C GLY A 154 -6.09 32.12 8.48
N TYR A 155 -5.51 31.87 7.31
CA TYR A 155 -5.21 30.51 6.86
C TYR A 155 -3.85 30.08 7.40
N TYR A 156 -3.71 28.80 7.70
CA TYR A 156 -2.47 28.22 8.19
C TYR A 156 -2.03 27.13 7.23
N PHE A 157 -0.81 27.24 6.73
CA PHE A 157 -0.16 26.28 5.85
C PHE A 157 1.04 25.67 6.57
N ASP A 158 1.07 24.34 6.63
CA ASP A 158 2.15 23.56 7.23
C ASP A 158 2.99 22.98 6.08
N LEU A 159 4.23 23.43 5.94
CA LEU A 159 5.18 22.88 4.98
C LEU A 159 6.10 21.89 5.71
N PRO A 160 5.96 20.58 5.44
CA PRO A 160 6.81 19.60 6.07
C PRO A 160 8.22 19.62 5.48
N LEU A 161 9.21 19.79 6.35
CA LEU A 161 10.63 19.73 6.00
C LEU A 161 11.33 18.81 7.00
N ASN A 162 10.84 17.60 7.24
CA ASN A 162 11.44 16.67 8.20
C ASN A 162 12.39 15.68 7.49
N PHE A 163 13.23 16.18 6.59
CA PHE A 163 14.21 15.33 5.91
C PHE A 163 15.34 14.98 6.89
N LYS A 164 15.75 13.71 6.87
CA LYS A 164 16.80 13.19 7.75
C LYS A 164 18.20 13.37 7.16
N ASN A 165 18.31 13.31 5.84
CA ASN A 165 19.59 13.25 5.15
C ASN A 165 20.09 14.63 4.76
N LYS A 166 21.40 14.76 4.66
CA LYS A 166 22.07 15.96 4.15
C LYS A 166 21.91 16.02 2.64
N LEU A 167 21.46 17.17 2.15
CA LEU A 167 21.26 17.42 0.73
C LEU A 167 22.42 18.26 0.19
N ASP A 168 22.90 17.91 -1.01
CA ASP A 168 23.92 18.67 -1.73
C ASP A 168 23.41 20.08 -1.97
N THR A 169 22.22 20.19 -2.56
CA THR A 169 21.54 21.47 -2.81
C THR A 169 20.10 21.44 -2.28
N PHE A 170 19.74 22.47 -1.51
CA PHE A 170 18.38 22.72 -1.04
C PHE A 170 17.92 24.11 -1.44
N LYS A 171 16.78 24.18 -2.12
CA LYS A 171 16.11 25.42 -2.52
C LYS A 171 14.68 25.44 -2.03
N LEU A 172 14.24 26.59 -1.54
CA LEU A 172 12.86 26.83 -1.13
C LEU A 172 12.41 28.21 -1.59
N THR A 173 11.38 28.25 -2.41
CA THR A 173 10.67 29.47 -2.81
C THR A 173 9.23 29.41 -2.34
N ILE A 174 8.77 30.43 -1.62
CA ILE A 174 7.36 30.57 -1.24
C ILE A 174 6.84 31.90 -1.77
N THR A 175 5.76 31.85 -2.53
CA THR A 175 5.07 33.01 -3.09
C THR A 175 3.61 33.00 -2.66
N VAL A 176 3.17 34.09 -2.03
CA VAL A 176 1.78 34.31 -1.63
C VAL A 176 1.21 35.42 -2.49
N PHE A 177 0.27 35.06 -3.36
CA PHE A 177 -0.29 35.94 -4.37
C PHE A 177 -1.46 36.76 -3.82
N GLU A 178 -1.53 38.01 -4.28
CA GLU A 178 -2.69 38.90 -4.08
C GLU A 178 -3.16 39.02 -2.62
N GLN A 179 -2.23 39.20 -1.69
CA GLN A 179 -2.55 39.42 -0.29
C GLN A 179 -2.32 40.88 0.10
N ASP A 180 -3.27 41.46 0.84
CA ASP A 180 -3.15 42.81 1.38
C ASP A 180 -2.20 42.87 2.58
N THR A 181 -2.08 41.76 3.31
CA THR A 181 -1.32 41.66 4.55
C THR A 181 -0.20 40.65 4.44
N LYS A 182 0.98 41.03 4.93
CA LYS A 182 2.19 40.22 4.90
C LYS A 182 2.00 38.87 5.64
N PRO A 183 2.33 37.73 5.00
CA PRO A 183 2.35 36.43 5.65
C PRO A 183 3.41 36.34 6.76
N VAL A 184 3.16 35.47 7.74
CA VAL A 184 4.02 35.31 8.94
C VAL A 184 4.42 33.86 9.12
N ILE A 185 5.71 33.60 9.33
CA ILE A 185 6.20 32.27 9.74
C ILE A 185 6.07 32.18 11.27
N GLU A 186 5.07 31.44 11.75
CA GLU A 186 4.78 31.28 13.18
C GLU A 186 5.68 30.26 13.88
N LYS A 187 6.02 29.16 13.18
CA LYS A 187 6.89 28.10 13.69
C LYS A 187 7.90 27.66 12.64
N GLY A 188 9.04 27.14 13.11
CA GLY A 188 10.09 26.59 12.25
C GLY A 188 11.01 27.64 11.63
N LYS A 189 11.38 28.70 12.35
CA LYS A 189 12.21 29.78 11.78
C LYS A 189 13.57 29.24 11.28
N VAL A 190 13.76 29.19 9.97
CA VAL A 190 15.05 28.93 9.32
C VAL A 190 15.71 30.26 8.95
N SER A 191 17.00 30.41 9.27
CA SER A 191 17.76 31.61 8.93
C SER A 191 17.76 31.86 7.42
N GLY A 192 17.35 33.06 7.01
CA GLY A 192 17.25 33.49 5.60
C GLY A 192 15.82 33.53 5.03
N LEU A 193 14.82 32.98 5.73
CA LEU A 193 13.43 33.07 5.28
C LEU A 193 12.73 34.32 5.81
N ASN A 194 12.52 35.30 4.94
CA ASN A 194 11.74 36.51 5.24
C ASN A 194 10.91 36.92 4.02
N PHE A 195 9.60 37.08 4.20
CA PHE A 195 8.73 37.59 3.15
C PHE A 195 9.10 39.03 2.77
N GLN A 196 9.19 39.30 1.48
CA GLN A 196 9.41 40.61 0.87
C GLN A 196 8.28 40.91 -0.13
N ASP A 197 7.96 42.18 -0.31
CA ASP A 197 7.02 42.63 -1.33
C ASP A 197 7.56 42.36 -2.73
N TRP A 198 6.73 41.76 -3.59
CA TRP A 198 7.08 41.37 -4.95
C TRP A 198 5.86 41.52 -5.87
N GLN A 199 5.75 42.64 -6.59
CA GLN A 199 4.70 42.89 -7.59
C GLN A 199 3.25 42.60 -7.10
N ARG A 200 2.86 43.18 -5.95
CA ARG A 200 1.56 42.94 -5.25
C ARG A 200 1.39 41.52 -4.66
N ASN A 201 2.48 40.77 -4.58
CA ASN A 201 2.57 39.47 -3.91
C ASN A 201 3.63 39.53 -2.80
N PHE A 202 3.68 38.52 -1.93
CA PHE A 202 4.78 38.34 -0.97
C PHE A 202 5.62 37.14 -1.36
N ARG A 203 6.94 37.29 -1.40
CA ARG A 203 7.87 36.21 -1.75
C ARG A 203 8.99 36.07 -0.73
N THR A 204 9.39 34.83 -0.46
CA THR A 204 10.64 34.51 0.25
C THR A 204 11.39 33.42 -0.52
N LYS A 205 12.72 33.44 -0.42
CA LYS A 205 13.61 32.44 -1.04
C LYS A 205 14.68 32.02 -0.05
N LEU A 206 15.09 30.77 -0.13
CA LEU A 206 16.21 30.20 0.60
C LEU A 206 16.97 29.26 -0.33
N GLU A 207 18.29 29.38 -0.33
CA GLU A 207 19.19 28.46 -1.02
C GLU A 207 20.31 28.08 -0.05
N LYS A 208 20.55 26.79 0.09
CA LYS A 208 21.57 26.21 0.96
C LYS A 208 22.27 25.08 0.22
N GLN A 209 23.55 24.92 0.51
CA GLN A 209 24.35 23.79 0.08
C GLN A 209 24.63 22.93 1.31
N ASN A 210 24.77 21.62 1.15
CA ASN A 210 25.18 20.71 2.23
C ASN A 210 24.31 20.83 3.49
N TYR A 211 22.98 20.86 3.32
CA TYR A 211 22.03 21.22 4.36
C TYR A 211 21.00 20.12 4.64
N ILE A 212 20.61 19.97 5.90
CA ILE A 212 19.56 19.06 6.33
C ILE A 212 18.30 19.90 6.61
N PRO A 213 17.30 19.93 5.71
CA PRO A 213 16.02 20.56 5.99
C PRO A 213 15.22 19.63 6.92
N ASN A 214 15.35 19.82 8.24
CA ASN A 214 14.71 19.01 9.28
C ASN A 214 13.65 19.77 10.13
N THR A 215 13.32 21.00 9.75
CA THR A 215 12.44 21.89 10.52
C THR A 215 11.24 22.33 9.67
N SER A 216 10.07 21.73 9.91
CA SER A 216 8.81 22.12 9.26
C SER A 216 8.41 23.57 9.54
N LEU A 217 7.77 24.22 8.56
CA LEU A 217 7.33 25.63 8.65
C LEU A 217 5.83 25.72 8.86
N LEU A 218 5.38 26.54 9.82
CA LEU A 218 3.97 26.94 9.92
C LEU A 218 3.81 28.38 9.45
N ILE A 219 3.12 28.58 8.34
CA ILE A 219 2.93 29.87 7.69
C ILE A 219 1.49 30.32 7.87
N LYS A 220 1.31 31.48 8.48
CA LYS A 220 0.02 32.17 8.61
C LYS A 220 -0.16 33.16 7.47
N ILE A 221 -1.27 33.03 6.75
CA ILE A 221 -1.75 34.00 5.75
C ILE A 221 -2.94 34.75 6.38
N PRO A 222 -2.76 36.00 6.86
CA PRO A 222 -3.83 36.72 7.55
C PRO A 222 -5.00 37.02 6.61
N THR A 223 -6.22 36.93 7.13
CA THR A 223 -7.46 37.27 6.40
C THR A 223 -8.59 37.59 7.39
N LYS A 224 -9.71 38.18 6.93
CA LYS A 224 -10.78 38.71 7.79
C LYS A 224 -12.07 37.87 7.69
N VAL A 225 -12.76 37.69 8.80
CA VAL A 225 -14.12 37.11 8.83
C VAL A 225 -15.07 37.90 7.95
N GLY A 226 -15.94 37.21 7.20
CA GLY A 226 -16.86 37.83 6.26
C GLY A 226 -16.24 38.17 4.91
N ALA A 227 -14.94 37.92 4.71
CA ALA A 227 -14.32 38.04 3.39
C ALA A 227 -14.98 37.05 2.42
N LYS A 228 -15.30 37.57 1.23
CA LYS A 228 -15.84 36.82 0.11
C LYS A 228 -14.89 37.03 -1.06
N LYS A 229 -14.24 35.97 -1.54
CA LYS A 229 -13.45 36.01 -2.77
C LYS A 229 -14.26 35.32 -3.86
N VAL A 230 -14.67 36.08 -4.87
CA VAL A 230 -15.37 35.58 -6.06
C VAL A 230 -14.48 35.84 -7.26
N VAL A 231 -14.19 34.77 -7.99
CA VAL A 231 -13.29 34.77 -9.13
C VAL A 231 -14.02 34.18 -10.33
N VAL A 232 -13.91 34.83 -11.49
CA VAL A 232 -14.56 34.42 -12.74
C VAL A 232 -13.50 34.32 -13.84
N SER A 233 -13.59 33.27 -14.65
CA SER A 233 -12.74 33.04 -15.82
C SER A 233 -13.56 32.34 -16.90
N ASP A 234 -13.71 32.98 -18.05
CA ASP A 234 -14.60 32.55 -19.14
C ASP A 234 -16.02 32.19 -18.63
N ASP A 235 -16.48 30.96 -18.88
CA ASP A 235 -17.79 30.44 -18.44
C ASP A 235 -17.80 29.89 -17.00
N TYR A 236 -16.73 30.10 -16.24
CA TYR A 236 -16.52 29.48 -14.92
C TYR A 236 -16.46 30.51 -13.80
N PHE A 237 -16.91 30.11 -12.61
CA PHE A 237 -16.63 30.83 -11.37
C PHE A 237 -16.18 29.91 -10.25
N TYR A 238 -15.46 30.50 -9.32
CA TYR A 238 -15.17 29.94 -8.01
C TYR A 238 -15.42 31.02 -6.95
N SER A 239 -16.05 30.64 -5.85
CA SER A 239 -16.25 31.51 -4.69
C SER A 239 -15.81 30.82 -3.41
N HIS A 240 -15.09 31.55 -2.57
CA HIS A 240 -14.72 31.15 -1.22
C HIS A 240 -15.23 32.17 -0.20
N LEU A 241 -15.85 31.66 0.87
CA LEU A 241 -16.49 32.44 1.93
C LEU A 241 -15.89 32.10 3.29
N ILE A 242 -15.58 33.13 4.08
CA ILE A 242 -15.28 32.99 5.51
C ILE A 242 -16.53 33.37 6.31
N LEU A 243 -17.15 32.36 6.92
CA LEU A 243 -18.42 32.45 7.64
C LEU A 243 -18.19 32.46 9.16
N ASN A 244 -19.13 33.05 9.89
CA ASN A 244 -19.15 33.02 11.36
C ASN A 244 -20.56 32.65 11.85
N PRO A 245 -20.95 31.38 11.70
CA PRO A 245 -22.31 30.96 12.02
C PRO A 245 -22.63 31.06 13.51
N GLN A 246 -23.87 31.43 13.82
CA GLN A 246 -24.36 31.51 15.19
C GLN A 246 -24.51 30.11 15.80
N LYS A 247 -23.62 29.77 16.74
CA LYS A 247 -23.54 28.41 17.30
C LYS A 247 -24.82 28.04 18.08
N LYS A 248 -25.49 26.95 17.69
CA LYS A 248 -26.64 26.36 18.40
C LYS A 248 -26.21 25.14 19.21
N LEU A 249 -26.56 25.07 20.50
CA LEU A 249 -26.16 23.95 21.38
C LEU A 249 -26.86 22.65 21.01
N ARG A 250 -26.14 21.53 21.08
CA ARG A 250 -26.72 20.18 20.99
C ARG A 250 -27.29 19.76 22.36
N LYS A 251 -28.36 18.95 22.36
CA LYS A 251 -28.82 18.27 23.57
C LYS A 251 -27.73 17.33 24.08
N LYS A 252 -27.48 17.34 25.40
CA LYS A 252 -26.51 16.41 26.02
C LYS A 252 -27.02 14.98 25.90
N ALA A 253 -26.15 14.06 25.47
CA ALA A 253 -26.45 12.64 25.40
C ALA A 253 -26.54 12.03 26.80
N THR A 254 -27.51 11.16 27.02
CA THR A 254 -27.67 10.35 28.22
C THR A 254 -27.12 8.94 28.03
N GLU A 255 -27.11 8.46 26.78
CA GLU A 255 -26.59 7.14 26.39
C GLU A 255 -25.83 7.23 25.06
N ILE A 256 -24.62 6.67 25.02
CA ILE A 256 -23.72 6.70 23.86
C ILE A 256 -23.31 5.27 23.51
N THR A 257 -23.38 4.91 22.23
CA THR A 257 -22.67 3.73 21.73
C THR A 257 -21.32 4.17 21.19
N MET A 258 -20.23 3.58 21.66
CA MET A 258 -18.86 3.86 21.25
C MET A 258 -18.28 2.64 20.55
N PHE A 259 -18.04 2.78 19.24
CA PHE A 259 -17.32 1.82 18.44
C PHE A 259 -15.85 2.21 18.38
N TRP A 260 -15.00 1.28 18.82
CA TRP A 260 -13.56 1.47 18.90
C TRP A 260 -12.86 0.44 18.02
N ASP A 261 -12.28 0.93 16.93
CA ASP A 261 -11.57 0.10 15.97
C ASP A 261 -10.19 -0.32 16.51
N ALA A 262 -10.05 -1.60 16.81
CA ALA A 262 -8.84 -2.23 17.34
C ALA A 262 -8.09 -3.03 16.26
N SER A 263 -8.31 -2.72 14.98
CA SER A 263 -7.50 -3.25 13.88
C SER A 263 -6.05 -2.76 13.93
N LEU A 264 -5.16 -3.44 13.23
CA LEU A 264 -3.73 -3.12 13.21
C LEU A 264 -3.43 -1.74 12.61
N SER A 265 -4.18 -1.29 11.60
CA SER A 265 -4.03 0.07 11.03
C SER A 265 -4.25 1.17 12.05
N MET A 266 -5.05 0.90 13.08
CA MET A 266 -5.34 1.85 14.14
C MET A 266 -4.26 1.96 15.23
N LYS A 267 -3.19 1.19 15.14
CA LYS A 267 -2.12 1.13 16.15
C LYS A 267 -1.41 2.47 16.37
N ASP A 268 -1.13 3.20 15.28
CA ASP A 268 -0.34 4.44 15.33
C ASP A 268 -1.22 5.70 15.56
N ARG A 269 -2.44 5.50 16.04
CA ARG A 269 -3.38 6.59 16.34
C ARG A 269 -2.82 7.54 17.41
N ASP A 270 -3.25 8.80 17.39
CA ASP A 270 -2.95 9.74 18.47
C ASP A 270 -3.90 9.53 19.65
N LEU A 271 -3.69 8.43 20.37
CA LEU A 271 -4.51 8.03 21.52
C LEU A 271 -4.53 9.11 22.60
N LYS A 272 -3.41 9.80 22.82
CA LYS A 272 -3.31 10.87 23.81
C LYS A 272 -4.31 11.99 23.51
N LYS A 273 -4.40 12.41 22.25
CA LYS A 273 -5.32 13.46 21.80
C LYS A 273 -6.78 13.01 21.79
N GLU A 274 -7.04 11.75 21.47
CA GLU A 274 -8.38 11.14 21.60
C GLU A 274 -8.84 11.13 23.06
N ILE A 275 -7.96 10.76 24.00
CA ILE A 275 -8.21 10.79 25.45
C ILE A 275 -8.44 12.21 25.96
N GLU A 276 -7.67 13.20 25.49
CA GLU A 276 -7.85 14.62 25.85
C GLU A 276 -9.22 15.14 25.42
N LEU A 277 -9.66 14.78 24.21
CA LEU A 277 -11.00 15.09 23.70
C LEU A 277 -12.08 14.45 24.57
N LEU A 278 -11.97 13.14 24.84
CA LEU A 278 -12.93 12.41 25.66
C LEU A 278 -13.00 12.95 27.09
N ALA A 279 -11.87 13.31 27.69
CA ALA A 279 -11.82 13.95 29.00
C ALA A 279 -12.60 15.28 29.01
N THR A 280 -12.40 16.11 27.98
CA THR A 280 -13.12 17.37 27.80
C THR A 280 -14.63 17.13 27.65
N TYR A 281 -15.00 16.12 26.85
CA TYR A 281 -16.40 15.75 26.63
C TYR A 281 -17.08 15.23 27.91
N PHE A 282 -16.46 14.30 28.63
CA PHE A 282 -17.04 13.70 29.83
C PHE A 282 -17.13 14.69 30.99
N SER A 283 -16.18 15.64 31.10
CA SER A 283 -16.28 16.76 32.03
C SER A 283 -17.52 17.65 31.75
N HIS A 284 -17.88 17.83 30.47
CA HIS A 284 -19.05 18.61 30.07
C HIS A 284 -20.39 17.89 30.27
N VAL A 285 -20.49 16.62 29.85
CA VAL A 285 -21.73 15.85 29.92
C VAL A 285 -22.04 15.39 31.36
N LYS A 286 -20.98 15.17 32.16
CA LYS A 286 -20.98 14.67 33.55
C LYS A 286 -21.56 13.27 33.72
N ASN A 287 -22.83 13.06 33.39
CA ASN A 287 -23.53 11.81 33.62
C ASN A 287 -24.00 11.23 32.29
N VAL A 288 -23.44 10.08 31.90
CA VAL A 288 -23.76 9.41 30.63
C VAL A 288 -23.42 7.93 30.73
N LYS A 289 -24.22 7.08 30.11
CA LYS A 289 -23.89 5.66 29.94
C LYS A 289 -23.19 5.43 28.60
N VAL A 290 -22.07 4.72 28.61
CA VAL A 290 -21.27 4.41 27.42
C VAL A 290 -21.26 2.91 27.16
N HIS A 291 -21.77 2.49 26.01
CA HIS A 291 -21.66 1.13 25.51
C HIS A 291 -20.45 1.02 24.59
N LEU A 292 -19.32 0.57 25.12
CA LEU A 292 -18.10 0.34 24.36
C LEU A 292 -18.15 -0.99 23.62
N LYS A 293 -17.89 -0.94 22.32
CA LYS A 293 -17.73 -2.11 21.44
C LYS A 293 -16.38 -1.99 20.75
N THR A 294 -15.45 -2.85 21.13
CA THR A 294 -14.15 -2.95 20.46
C THR A 294 -14.23 -4.03 19.38
N PHE A 295 -13.67 -3.77 18.21
CA PHE A 295 -13.77 -4.68 17.07
C PHE A 295 -12.52 -4.58 16.18
N SER A 296 -12.23 -5.65 15.44
CA SER A 296 -11.32 -5.65 14.31
C SER A 296 -11.92 -6.54 13.21
N ASN A 297 -11.39 -7.74 12.99
CA ASN A 297 -11.93 -8.70 12.03
C ASN A 297 -13.23 -9.35 12.55
N THR A 298 -13.41 -9.29 13.88
CA THR A 298 -14.57 -9.70 14.65
C THR A 298 -14.83 -8.70 15.78
N VAL A 299 -15.96 -8.80 16.47
CA VAL A 299 -16.13 -8.11 17.77
C VAL A 299 -15.19 -8.73 18.81
N LEU A 300 -14.41 -7.90 19.48
CA LEU A 300 -13.43 -8.31 20.49
C LEU A 300 -14.01 -8.22 21.91
N SER A 301 -14.70 -7.12 22.24
CA SER A 301 -15.33 -6.93 23.54
C SER A 301 -16.60 -6.09 23.47
N ARG A 302 -17.52 -6.33 24.42
CA ARG A 302 -18.73 -5.54 24.66
C ARG A 302 -18.77 -5.19 26.14
N LYS A 303 -18.65 -3.91 26.49
CA LYS A 303 -18.63 -3.43 27.88
C LYS A 303 -19.49 -2.19 28.01
N THR A 304 -20.09 -1.99 29.19
CA THR A 304 -20.88 -0.80 29.52
C THR A 304 -20.26 -0.09 30.69
N PHE A 305 -20.17 1.25 30.60
CA PHE A 305 -19.57 2.10 31.61
C PHE A 305 -20.54 3.22 31.99
N ASP A 306 -20.81 3.37 33.29
CA ASP A 306 -21.58 4.47 33.85
C ASP A 306 -20.65 5.61 34.24
N ILE A 307 -20.62 6.68 33.45
CA ILE A 307 -19.85 7.88 33.75
C ILE A 307 -20.67 8.73 34.71
N ARG A 308 -20.11 9.03 35.90
CA ARG A 308 -20.76 9.85 36.93
C ARG A 308 -19.88 11.02 37.31
N ASN A 309 -20.46 12.23 37.33
CA ASN A 309 -19.74 13.47 37.62
C ASN A 309 -18.47 13.67 36.77
N GLY A 310 -18.46 13.13 35.54
CA GLY A 310 -17.33 13.19 34.61
C GLY A 310 -16.22 12.18 34.90
N ASN A 311 -16.35 11.31 35.89
CA ASN A 311 -15.37 10.26 36.16
C ASN A 311 -15.50 9.11 35.15
N TRP A 312 -14.48 8.93 34.32
CA TRP A 312 -14.40 7.92 33.27
C TRP A 312 -13.11 7.08 33.32
N SER A 313 -12.45 7.02 34.49
CA SER A 313 -11.15 6.36 34.65
C SER A 313 -11.15 4.88 34.22
N THR A 314 -12.23 4.14 34.49
CA THR A 314 -12.36 2.74 34.07
C THR A 314 -12.47 2.59 32.56
N LEU A 315 -13.26 3.45 31.90
CA LEU A 315 -13.34 3.47 30.44
C LEU A 315 -11.99 3.87 29.83
N LYS A 316 -11.32 4.89 30.38
CA LYS A 316 -9.98 5.30 29.95
C LYS A 316 -8.98 4.14 29.99
N SER A 317 -8.94 3.42 31.11
CA SER A 317 -8.02 2.28 31.30
C SER A 317 -8.31 1.15 30.31
N GLU A 318 -9.59 0.91 29.99
CA GLU A 318 -9.98 -0.06 28.95
C GLU A 318 -9.45 0.34 27.57
N LEU A 319 -9.60 1.62 27.18
CA LEU A 319 -9.12 2.12 25.89
C LEU A 319 -7.59 2.06 25.80
N GLU A 320 -6.87 2.43 26.86
CA GLU A 320 -5.40 2.38 26.94
C GLU A 320 -4.84 0.95 26.87
N ALA A 321 -5.59 -0.04 27.35
CA ALA A 321 -5.22 -1.45 27.31
C ALA A 321 -5.55 -2.16 25.98
N THR A 322 -6.10 -1.44 24.99
CA THR A 322 -6.51 -2.04 23.71
C THR A 322 -5.32 -2.65 22.97
N ILE A 323 -5.45 -3.93 22.59
CA ILE A 323 -4.50 -4.60 21.70
C ILE A 323 -4.96 -4.41 20.26
N TYR A 324 -4.11 -3.80 19.43
CA TYR A 324 -4.38 -3.58 18.01
C TYR A 324 -3.88 -4.79 17.18
N ASP A 325 -4.82 -5.58 16.65
CA ASP A 325 -4.54 -6.77 15.83
C ASP A 325 -5.77 -7.21 15.02
N GLY A 326 -5.48 -7.71 13.81
CA GLY A 326 -6.47 -8.06 12.81
C GLY A 326 -6.82 -6.89 11.91
N ALA A 327 -7.44 -7.23 10.78
CA ALA A 327 -7.98 -6.25 9.84
C ALA A 327 -9.37 -5.76 10.23
N THR A 328 -9.97 -4.92 9.41
CA THR A 328 -11.19 -4.17 9.74
C THR A 328 -12.42 -4.76 9.05
N ASN A 329 -13.33 -5.31 9.86
CA ASN A 329 -14.63 -5.80 9.41
C ASN A 329 -15.77 -4.98 10.05
N TYR A 330 -16.34 -4.06 9.28
CA TYR A 330 -17.46 -3.23 9.71
C TYR A 330 -18.84 -3.92 9.65
N ASN A 331 -18.98 -5.07 8.99
CA ASN A 331 -20.26 -5.80 9.02
C ASN A 331 -20.69 -6.18 10.44
N VAL A 332 -19.72 -6.32 11.36
CA VAL A 332 -19.96 -6.59 12.78
C VAL A 332 -20.72 -5.45 13.50
N LEU A 333 -20.83 -4.28 12.86
CA LEU A 333 -21.52 -3.11 13.40
C LEU A 333 -23.03 -3.13 13.08
N ASN A 334 -23.45 -3.79 12.00
CA ASN A 334 -24.83 -3.72 11.47
C ASN A 334 -25.93 -4.13 12.47
N THR A 335 -25.62 -5.00 13.43
CA THR A 335 -26.59 -5.49 14.43
C THR A 335 -26.61 -4.67 15.72
N GLU A 336 -25.84 -3.58 15.80
CA GLU A 336 -25.34 -3.05 17.06
C GLU A 336 -25.78 -1.59 17.37
N PHE A 337 -26.70 -1.02 16.61
CA PHE A 337 -27.10 0.41 16.67
C PHE A 337 -28.35 0.74 17.51
N LYS A 338 -28.87 -0.17 18.34
CA LYS A 338 -30.13 0.06 19.09
C LYS A 338 -29.89 0.85 20.39
N ASN A 339 -30.76 1.82 20.67
CA ASN A 339 -30.95 2.54 21.94
C ASN A 339 -29.81 3.48 22.39
N SER A 340 -29.39 4.46 21.58
CA SER A 340 -28.47 5.52 22.03
C SER A 340 -28.82 6.87 21.42
N ASP A 341 -28.51 7.96 22.14
CA ASP A 341 -28.72 9.34 21.68
C ASP A 341 -27.66 9.76 20.63
N LEU A 342 -26.49 9.13 20.68
CA LEU A 342 -25.31 9.47 19.90
C LEU A 342 -24.44 8.24 19.68
N VAL A 343 -23.84 8.14 18.49
CA VAL A 343 -22.84 7.10 18.20
C VAL A 343 -21.48 7.75 18.01
N PHE A 344 -20.48 7.25 18.73
CA PHE A 344 -19.08 7.61 18.53
C PHE A 344 -18.37 6.49 17.79
N PHE A 345 -17.65 6.84 16.74
CA PHE A 345 -16.92 5.88 15.91
C PHE A 345 -15.49 6.33 15.70
N PHE A 346 -14.54 5.59 16.27
CA PHE A 346 -13.10 5.86 16.17
C PHE A 346 -12.46 4.88 15.19
N SER A 347 -12.13 5.34 13.98
CA SER A 347 -11.57 4.51 12.91
C SER A 347 -10.92 5.37 11.82
N ASP A 348 -10.05 4.76 11.01
CA ASP A 348 -9.43 5.33 9.82
C ASP A 348 -10.29 5.19 8.55
N GLY A 349 -11.39 4.44 8.61
CA GLY A 349 -12.31 4.27 7.49
C GLY A 349 -11.85 3.29 6.41
N ILE A 350 -10.77 2.55 6.63
CA ILE A 350 -10.30 1.53 5.68
C ILE A 350 -11.16 0.27 5.84
N GLN A 351 -11.86 -0.08 4.77
CA GLN A 351 -12.85 -1.17 4.72
C GLN A 351 -12.21 -2.46 4.19
N SER A 352 -11.28 -3.03 4.95
CA SER A 352 -10.39 -4.10 4.45
C SER A 352 -11.03 -5.49 4.34
N LEU A 353 -12.08 -5.79 5.13
CA LEU A 353 -12.75 -7.10 5.10
C LEU A 353 -14.26 -7.04 4.77
N SER A 354 -14.84 -5.86 4.66
CA SER A 354 -16.27 -5.70 4.40
C SER A 354 -16.61 -4.31 3.91
N ASN A 355 -17.67 -4.19 3.11
CA ASN A 355 -18.31 -2.89 2.86
C ASN A 355 -19.21 -2.51 4.04
N PHE A 356 -19.35 -1.22 4.32
CA PHE A 356 -20.28 -0.73 5.34
C PHE A 356 -20.95 0.57 4.97
N ASN A 357 -22.26 0.58 5.20
CA ASN A 357 -23.10 1.75 5.11
C ASN A 357 -23.83 1.89 6.44
N TYR A 358 -23.83 3.10 6.99
CA TYR A 358 -24.55 3.40 8.22
C TYR A 358 -26.01 3.72 7.88
N TYR A 359 -26.95 2.92 8.37
CA TYR A 359 -28.38 3.01 8.03
C TYR A 359 -29.27 3.56 9.17
N SER A 360 -28.67 4.18 10.20
CA SER A 360 -29.43 4.70 11.36
C SER A 360 -29.60 6.23 11.28
N ASP A 361 -30.72 6.72 11.80
CA ASP A 361 -30.98 8.16 11.97
C ASP A 361 -30.23 8.76 13.18
N THR A 362 -29.66 7.92 14.05
CA THR A 362 -28.90 8.39 15.21
C THR A 362 -27.62 9.09 14.73
N PRO A 363 -27.32 10.33 15.18
CA PRO A 363 -26.14 11.04 14.71
C PRO A 363 -24.84 10.29 14.98
N LEU A 364 -24.05 10.07 13.93
CA LEU A 364 -22.75 9.43 13.98
C LEU A 364 -21.64 10.48 14.04
N ILE A 365 -20.93 10.54 15.17
CA ILE A 365 -19.71 11.35 15.29
C ILE A 365 -18.52 10.44 15.02
N VAL A 366 -17.83 10.72 13.92
CA VAL A 366 -16.70 9.93 13.45
C VAL A 366 -15.41 10.65 13.81
N PHE A 367 -14.47 9.93 14.43
CA PHE A 367 -13.18 10.43 14.86
C PHE A 367 -12.07 9.68 14.14
N ASN A 368 -11.12 10.44 13.62
CA ASN A 368 -9.89 9.91 13.05
C ASN A 368 -8.71 10.73 13.54
N SER A 369 -7.66 10.07 13.99
CA SER A 369 -6.41 10.70 14.41
C SER A 369 -5.21 10.28 13.56
N LEU A 370 -5.44 9.52 12.47
CA LEU A 370 -4.43 9.04 11.55
C LEU A 370 -4.36 9.86 10.26
N LYS A 371 -3.17 9.95 9.67
CA LYS A 371 -2.98 10.59 8.36
C LYS A 371 -3.45 9.69 7.21
N LYS A 372 -3.00 8.43 7.21
CA LYS A 372 -3.45 7.39 6.27
C LYS A 372 -4.86 6.98 6.70
N SER A 373 -5.87 7.55 6.06
CA SER A 373 -7.27 7.28 6.38
C SER A 373 -8.18 7.60 5.20
N ASN A 374 -9.32 6.93 5.10
CA ASN A 374 -10.33 7.21 4.10
C ASN A 374 -11.23 8.38 4.53
N HIS A 375 -10.64 9.58 4.59
CA HIS A 375 -11.34 10.81 4.97
C HIS A 375 -12.67 11.03 4.21
N PRO A 376 -12.74 10.83 2.88
CA PRO A 376 -14.00 11.00 2.15
C PRO A 376 -15.09 10.00 2.58
N ALA A 377 -14.74 8.73 2.78
CA ALA A 377 -15.70 7.72 3.21
C ALA A 377 -16.20 7.98 4.65
N LEU A 378 -15.31 8.32 5.58
CA LEU A 378 -15.67 8.67 6.95
C LEU A 378 -16.58 9.90 7.01
N LYS A 379 -16.26 10.93 6.21
CA LYS A 379 -17.08 12.14 6.11
C LYS A 379 -18.46 11.83 5.54
N LYS A 380 -18.55 11.06 4.46
CA LYS A 380 -19.81 10.60 3.86
C LYS A 380 -20.66 9.83 4.87
N MET A 381 -20.04 8.92 5.62
CA MET A 381 -20.71 8.12 6.65
C MET A 381 -21.29 8.98 7.77
N ALA A 382 -20.52 9.96 8.26
CA ALA A 382 -21.00 10.90 9.26
C ALA A 382 -22.15 11.78 8.72
N GLU A 383 -22.01 12.32 7.52
CA GLU A 383 -23.01 13.19 6.89
C GLU A 383 -24.34 12.48 6.60
N ALA A 384 -24.29 11.20 6.24
CA ALA A 384 -25.48 10.37 6.00
C ALA A 384 -26.41 10.27 7.24
N SER A 385 -25.89 10.50 8.44
CA SER A 385 -26.64 10.43 9.71
C SER A 385 -26.88 11.79 10.37
N LYS A 386 -26.68 12.91 9.65
CA LYS A 386 -26.63 14.27 10.24
C LYS A 386 -25.57 14.42 11.34
N GLY A 387 -24.58 13.54 11.32
CA GLY A 387 -23.44 13.53 12.20
C GLY A 387 -22.31 14.43 11.70
N THR A 388 -21.14 14.28 12.31
CA THR A 388 -19.97 15.10 12.02
C THR A 388 -18.72 14.25 11.99
N TYR A 389 -17.89 14.46 10.97
CA TYR A 389 -16.54 13.93 10.90
C TYR A 389 -15.53 14.88 11.56
N ILE A 390 -14.72 14.34 12.46
CA ILE A 390 -13.72 15.06 13.24
C ILE A 390 -12.35 14.44 12.98
N ASN A 391 -11.59 15.14 12.13
CA ASN A 391 -10.20 14.83 11.86
C ASN A 391 -9.29 15.48 12.92
N LEU A 392 -8.81 14.69 13.87
CA LEU A 392 -7.90 15.10 14.93
C LEU A 392 -6.47 15.33 14.45
N THR A 393 -6.10 14.93 13.22
CA THR A 393 -4.80 15.35 12.66
C THR A 393 -4.76 16.85 12.40
N SER A 394 -5.90 17.44 12.04
CA SER A 394 -6.01 18.87 11.68
C SER A 394 -6.67 19.72 12.76
N LYS A 395 -7.39 19.14 13.74
CA LYS A 395 -8.08 19.87 14.82
C LYS A 395 -7.44 19.61 16.18
N SER A 396 -7.44 20.59 17.05
CA SER A 396 -7.15 20.42 18.49
C SER A 396 -8.31 19.73 19.23
N ALA A 397 -8.05 19.19 20.42
CA ALA A 397 -9.09 18.56 21.24
C ALA A 397 -10.24 19.55 21.57
N THR A 398 -9.92 20.83 21.80
CA THR A 398 -10.93 21.88 22.05
C THR A 398 -11.78 22.19 20.81
N GLU A 399 -11.18 22.28 19.62
CA GLU A 399 -11.91 22.48 18.36
C GLU A 399 -12.80 21.28 18.05
N ALA A 400 -12.28 20.07 18.26
CA ALA A 400 -13.03 18.82 18.13
C ALA A 400 -14.22 18.77 19.10
N PHE A 401 -14.01 19.10 20.38
CA PHE A 401 -15.09 19.17 21.36
C PHE A 401 -16.16 20.21 20.97
N SER A 402 -15.75 21.37 20.44
CA SER A 402 -16.70 22.36 19.92
C SER A 402 -17.59 21.77 18.81
N ALA A 403 -17.06 20.89 17.95
CA ALA A 403 -17.87 20.24 16.91
C ALA A 403 -18.89 19.23 17.46
N ILE A 404 -18.63 18.64 18.64
CA ILE A 404 -19.58 17.75 19.34
C ILE A 404 -20.66 18.56 20.07
N LYS A 405 -20.24 19.64 20.75
CA LYS A 405 -21.08 20.46 21.63
C LYS A 405 -22.18 21.23 20.89
N TYR A 406 -21.91 21.65 19.66
CA TYR A 406 -22.83 22.47 18.87
C TYR A 406 -23.43 21.68 17.71
N GLN A 407 -24.59 22.10 17.24
CA GLN A 407 -25.20 21.62 16.00
C GLN A 407 -24.35 22.07 14.81
N GLN A 408 -24.32 21.25 13.77
CA GLN A 408 -23.54 21.48 12.57
C GLN A 408 -24.24 22.50 11.67
N TYR A 409 -23.53 23.57 11.30
CA TYR A 409 -24.02 24.53 10.30
C TYR A 409 -23.95 23.92 8.91
N GLN A 410 -24.91 24.22 8.05
CA GLN A 410 -25.09 23.51 6.78
C GLN A 410 -25.35 24.48 5.63
N TYR A 411 -24.82 24.15 4.46
CA TYR A 411 -25.22 24.71 3.18
C TYR A 411 -26.45 23.94 2.70
N LEU A 412 -27.53 24.65 2.41
CA LEU A 412 -28.84 24.10 2.10
C LEU A 412 -29.18 24.15 0.60
N GLY A 413 -28.34 24.82 -0.19
CA GLY A 413 -28.52 24.95 -1.64
C GLY A 413 -28.34 26.38 -2.13
N PHE A 414 -28.69 26.61 -3.39
CA PHE A 414 -28.55 27.90 -4.05
C PHE A 414 -29.80 28.24 -4.87
N LYS A 415 -29.92 29.51 -5.22
CA LYS A 415 -30.83 30.02 -6.25
C LYS A 415 -30.00 30.75 -7.30
N SER A 416 -30.22 30.39 -8.56
CA SER A 416 -29.65 31.06 -9.73
C SER A 416 -30.74 31.38 -10.75
N TYR A 417 -30.52 32.42 -11.55
CA TYR A 417 -31.40 32.79 -12.67
C TYR A 417 -30.99 32.11 -13.98
N SER A 418 -29.75 31.62 -14.09
CA SER A 418 -29.30 30.75 -15.18
C SER A 418 -30.02 29.40 -15.15
N LYS A 419 -30.76 29.08 -16.21
CA LYS A 419 -31.51 27.83 -16.33
C LYS A 419 -30.63 26.57 -16.30
N ASN A 420 -29.37 26.66 -16.76
CA ASN A 420 -28.48 25.52 -16.98
C ASN A 420 -27.11 25.66 -16.28
N ILE A 421 -27.05 26.41 -15.16
CA ILE A 421 -25.81 26.55 -14.40
C ILE A 421 -25.41 25.21 -13.77
N ASP A 422 -24.17 24.80 -14.00
CA ASP A 422 -23.62 23.56 -13.44
C ASP A 422 -22.71 23.89 -12.25
N ILE A 423 -23.25 23.80 -11.03
CA ILE A 423 -22.65 24.34 -9.81
C ILE A 423 -22.48 23.26 -8.73
N TYR A 424 -21.36 23.29 -7.99
CA TYR A 424 -21.04 22.33 -6.95
C TYR A 424 -20.40 22.98 -5.71
N PRO A 425 -20.77 22.58 -4.49
CA PRO A 425 -21.76 21.53 -4.18
C PRO A 425 -23.20 21.96 -4.55
N ASN A 426 -23.98 21.03 -5.10
CA ASN A 426 -25.38 21.23 -5.53
C ASN A 426 -26.41 20.70 -4.53
N ARG A 427 -25.96 20.30 -3.34
CA ARG A 427 -26.77 19.62 -2.33
C ARG A 427 -26.33 20.03 -0.93
N PHE A 428 -27.07 19.54 0.06
CA PHE A 428 -26.73 19.65 1.47
C PHE A 428 -25.25 19.33 1.73
N THR A 429 -24.56 20.17 2.50
CA THR A 429 -23.17 19.93 2.92
C THR A 429 -22.91 20.57 4.27
N ASN A 430 -22.17 19.88 5.14
CA ASN A 430 -21.74 20.44 6.42
C ASN A 430 -20.72 21.58 6.22
N VAL A 431 -20.95 22.70 6.89
CA VAL A 431 -20.17 23.94 6.77
C VAL A 431 -19.48 24.27 8.09
N GLY A 432 -18.17 24.50 8.02
CA GLY A 432 -17.39 25.02 9.15
C GLY A 432 -17.40 26.55 9.17
N ASN A 433 -16.22 27.14 9.40
CA ASN A 433 -16.02 28.58 9.26
C ASN A 433 -15.71 29.00 7.82
N THR A 434 -15.61 28.05 6.90
CA THR A 434 -15.30 28.29 5.49
C THR A 434 -16.24 27.49 4.61
N PHE A 435 -16.54 28.04 3.44
CA PHE A 435 -17.31 27.37 2.40
C PHE A 435 -16.78 27.75 1.02
N SER A 436 -16.69 26.78 0.11
CA SER A 436 -16.31 27.03 -1.28
C SER A 436 -17.27 26.36 -2.26
N ILE A 437 -17.58 27.10 -3.33
CA ILE A 437 -18.52 26.70 -4.38
C ILE A 437 -17.95 27.08 -5.75
N ALA A 438 -18.17 26.25 -6.75
CA ALA A 438 -17.69 26.48 -8.11
C ALA A 438 -18.80 26.16 -9.10
N GLY A 439 -18.83 26.84 -10.25
CA GLY A 439 -19.79 26.52 -11.29
C GLY A 439 -19.34 26.88 -12.69
N LYS A 440 -20.09 26.37 -13.67
CA LYS A 440 -19.88 26.54 -15.10
C LYS A 440 -21.21 26.94 -15.78
N ASN A 441 -21.11 27.53 -16.97
CA ASN A 441 -22.20 27.98 -17.84
C ASN A 441 -22.87 29.24 -17.28
N LEU A 442 -22.03 30.23 -16.96
CA LEU A 442 -22.47 31.54 -16.52
C LEU A 442 -23.09 32.33 -17.68
N ASN A 443 -24.24 32.96 -17.45
CA ASN A 443 -24.66 34.08 -18.29
C ASN A 443 -24.15 35.39 -17.68
N SER A 444 -23.75 36.33 -18.55
CA SER A 444 -23.18 37.63 -18.14
C SER A 444 -24.21 38.45 -17.35
N GLU A 445 -23.85 38.86 -16.13
CA GLU A 445 -24.57 39.72 -15.16
C GLU A 445 -25.43 39.05 -14.07
N GLU A 446 -25.04 37.88 -13.57
CA GLU A 446 -25.81 37.17 -12.54
C GLU A 446 -25.34 37.35 -11.08
N SER A 447 -26.31 37.37 -10.17
CA SER A 447 -26.12 37.12 -8.74
C SER A 447 -26.59 35.70 -8.39
N ILE A 448 -25.78 34.95 -7.64
CA ILE A 448 -26.16 33.64 -7.07
C ILE A 448 -26.44 33.82 -5.58
N ILE A 449 -27.59 33.34 -5.11
CA ILE A 449 -27.93 33.37 -3.67
C ILE A 449 -27.69 32.00 -3.08
N LEU A 450 -26.82 31.93 -2.07
CA LEU A 450 -26.56 30.71 -1.30
C LEU A 450 -27.38 30.71 -0.01
N TYR A 451 -27.91 29.53 0.35
CA TYR A 451 -28.70 29.32 1.55
C TYR A 451 -27.92 28.50 2.58
N PHE A 452 -27.89 28.98 3.82
CA PHE A 452 -27.27 28.28 4.94
C PHE A 452 -28.21 28.20 6.14
N GLY A 453 -27.99 27.21 7.01
CA GLY A 453 -28.78 27.05 8.23
C GLY A 453 -28.56 25.76 9.01
N TYR A 454 -29.61 25.36 9.73
CA TYR A 454 -29.62 24.22 10.65
C TYR A 454 -30.89 23.41 10.45
N ASP A 455 -30.80 22.08 10.51
CA ASP A 455 -31.98 21.19 10.48
C ASP A 455 -32.91 21.48 9.27
N ASN A 456 -32.31 21.76 8.11
CA ASN A 456 -32.99 22.20 6.86
C ASN A 456 -33.74 23.54 6.92
N VAL A 457 -33.58 24.31 8.00
CA VAL A 457 -34.14 25.67 8.14
C VAL A 457 -33.10 26.70 7.71
N ILE A 458 -33.45 27.54 6.73
CA ILE A 458 -32.58 28.62 6.25
C ILE A 458 -32.50 29.73 7.32
N THR A 459 -31.30 30.03 7.80
CA THR A 459 -31.03 31.10 8.76
C THR A 459 -30.15 32.22 8.19
N GLU A 460 -29.42 31.98 7.09
CA GLU A 460 -28.57 32.97 6.45
C GLU A 460 -28.67 32.86 4.92
N ARG A 461 -28.58 34.01 4.24
CA ARG A 461 -28.52 34.12 2.77
C ARG A 461 -27.27 34.90 2.39
N VAL A 462 -26.45 34.32 1.53
CA VAL A 462 -25.23 34.97 1.02
C VAL A 462 -25.35 35.18 -0.47
N GLU A 463 -25.38 36.44 -0.91
CA GLU A 463 -25.35 36.79 -2.32
C GLU A 463 -23.89 36.82 -2.84
N LEU A 464 -23.66 36.14 -3.95
CA LEU A 464 -22.45 36.17 -4.76
C LEU A 464 -22.72 37.01 -6.00
N ASN A 465 -22.08 38.17 -6.11
CA ASN A 465 -22.20 39.05 -7.26
C ASN A 465 -21.07 38.74 -8.25
N LEU A 466 -21.40 38.13 -9.40
CA LEU A 466 -20.40 37.66 -10.36
C LEU A 466 -19.90 38.78 -11.29
N SER A 467 -20.68 39.85 -11.49
CA SER A 467 -20.27 40.98 -12.34
C SER A 467 -19.16 41.83 -11.71
N LYS A 468 -19.04 41.82 -10.38
CA LYS A 468 -17.94 42.44 -9.62
C LYS A 468 -16.77 41.49 -9.35
N ALA A 469 -16.79 40.28 -9.91
CA ALA A 469 -15.76 39.30 -9.66
C ALA A 469 -14.43 39.71 -10.30
N GLN A 470 -13.33 39.29 -9.67
CA GLN A 470 -12.01 39.45 -10.26
C GLN A 470 -11.88 38.51 -11.46
N LYS A 471 -11.40 39.06 -12.58
CA LYS A 471 -10.94 38.25 -13.73
C LYS A 471 -9.54 37.75 -13.40
N ASP A 472 -9.43 36.46 -13.13
CA ASP A 472 -8.16 35.81 -12.77
C ASP A 472 -7.70 34.89 -13.91
N ALA A 473 -6.39 34.81 -14.10
CA ALA A 473 -5.72 33.87 -15.01
C ALA A 473 -5.48 32.49 -14.37
N GLY A 474 -5.84 32.30 -13.09
CA GLY A 474 -5.79 31.02 -12.39
C GLY A 474 -6.67 29.93 -13.03
N ASN A 475 -6.40 28.67 -12.70
CA ASN A 475 -7.08 27.51 -13.29
C ASN A 475 -8.48 27.26 -12.67
N ILE A 476 -9.39 28.24 -12.77
CA ILE A 476 -10.79 28.15 -12.31
C ILE A 476 -11.53 26.94 -12.90
N PRO A 477 -11.36 26.58 -14.20
CA PRO A 477 -12.00 25.39 -14.75
C PRO A 477 -11.62 24.10 -14.00
N ARG A 478 -10.37 23.97 -13.56
CA ARG A 478 -9.92 22.83 -12.73
C ARG A 478 -10.57 22.83 -11.35
N MET A 479 -10.81 23.99 -10.75
CA MET A 479 -11.49 24.08 -9.44
C MET A 479 -12.95 23.60 -9.51
N TRP A 480 -13.66 23.98 -10.58
CA TRP A 480 -14.98 23.44 -10.87
C TRP A 480 -14.94 21.92 -11.11
N ALA A 481 -13.98 21.44 -11.92
CA ALA A 481 -13.84 20.02 -12.21
C ALA A 481 -13.57 19.20 -10.94
N GLN A 482 -12.77 19.71 -10.00
CA GLN A 482 -12.54 19.08 -8.68
C GLN A 482 -13.85 18.96 -7.87
N LYS A 483 -14.67 20.02 -7.82
CA LYS A 483 -15.96 19.98 -7.09
C LYS A 483 -16.98 19.05 -7.77
N ARG A 484 -17.02 19.04 -9.11
CA ARG A 484 -17.85 18.11 -9.89
C ARG A 484 -17.40 16.65 -9.72
N LEU A 485 -16.09 16.38 -9.74
CA LEU A 485 -15.53 15.06 -9.46
C LEU A 485 -15.92 14.56 -8.08
N ALA A 486 -15.83 15.41 -7.05
CA ALA A 486 -16.27 15.05 -5.70
C ALA A 486 -17.74 14.59 -5.67
N TYR A 487 -18.61 15.21 -6.48
CA TYR A 487 -20.00 14.80 -6.67
C TYR A 487 -20.14 13.51 -7.50
N LEU A 488 -19.33 13.29 -8.53
CA LEU A 488 -19.41 12.07 -9.35
C LEU A 488 -18.87 10.83 -8.61
N GLN A 489 -17.84 11.01 -7.77
CA GLN A 489 -17.20 9.96 -6.99
C GLN A 489 -18.12 9.37 -5.90
N GLU A 490 -19.19 10.07 -5.59
CA GLU A 490 -20.29 9.63 -4.74
C GLU A 490 -20.83 8.25 -5.11
N ASN A 491 -20.97 8.02 -6.44
CA ASN A 491 -21.44 6.82 -7.12
C ASN A 491 -20.43 6.44 -8.21
N SER A 492 -19.17 6.34 -7.80
CA SER A 492 -18.01 6.29 -8.70
C SER A 492 -18.12 5.17 -9.75
N LYS A 493 -18.64 3.98 -9.37
CA LYS A 493 -18.79 2.83 -10.28
C LYS A 493 -19.72 3.14 -11.47
N VAL A 494 -20.87 3.77 -11.20
CA VAL A 494 -21.84 4.16 -12.23
C VAL A 494 -21.27 5.28 -13.09
N ASN A 495 -20.58 6.23 -12.47
CA ASN A 495 -20.07 7.42 -13.13
C ASN A 495 -18.65 7.25 -13.73
N LYS A 496 -18.12 6.02 -13.83
CA LYS A 496 -16.72 5.76 -14.23
C LYS A 496 -16.33 6.50 -15.51
N ALA A 497 -17.11 6.35 -16.58
CA ALA A 497 -16.80 6.94 -17.89
C ALA A 497 -16.76 8.48 -17.85
N GLU A 498 -17.71 9.10 -17.13
CA GLU A 498 -17.76 10.55 -16.97
C GLU A 498 -16.61 11.06 -16.10
N ILE A 499 -16.26 10.34 -15.02
CA ILE A 499 -15.11 10.63 -14.18
C ILE A 499 -13.83 10.60 -15.01
N VAL A 500 -13.60 9.56 -15.80
CA VAL A 500 -12.40 9.41 -16.63
C VAL A 500 -12.31 10.54 -17.67
N ASN A 501 -13.41 10.87 -18.34
CA ASN A 501 -13.45 11.95 -19.33
C ASN A 501 -13.12 13.31 -18.69
N LEU A 502 -13.81 13.65 -17.60
CA LEU A 502 -13.61 14.90 -16.88
C LEU A 502 -12.19 15.01 -16.32
N ALA A 503 -11.69 13.94 -15.70
CA ALA A 503 -10.35 13.86 -15.14
C ALA A 503 -9.25 14.03 -16.22
N THR A 504 -9.38 13.34 -17.35
CA THR A 504 -8.45 13.44 -18.48
C THR A 504 -8.45 14.84 -19.07
N LYS A 505 -9.62 15.47 -19.21
CA LYS A 505 -9.76 16.83 -19.77
C LYS A 505 -9.11 17.90 -18.90
N TYR A 506 -9.20 17.77 -17.57
CA TYR A 506 -8.71 18.77 -16.62
C TYR A 506 -7.39 18.41 -15.94
N GLY A 507 -6.79 17.25 -16.25
CA GLY A 507 -5.52 16.80 -15.70
C GLY A 507 -5.60 16.40 -14.22
N LEU A 508 -6.68 15.74 -13.81
CA LEU A 508 -6.95 15.36 -12.41
C LEU A 508 -6.76 13.86 -12.21
N VAL A 509 -6.16 13.46 -11.08
CA VAL A 509 -6.03 12.05 -10.69
C VAL A 509 -7.23 11.64 -9.84
N THR A 510 -7.83 10.51 -10.16
CA THR A 510 -9.03 9.96 -9.50
C THR A 510 -8.84 8.48 -9.20
N ASP A 511 -9.85 7.84 -8.64
CA ASP A 511 -9.79 6.40 -8.36
C ASP A 511 -9.76 5.56 -9.65
N TYR A 512 -10.11 6.15 -10.81
CA TYR A 512 -10.15 5.53 -12.15
C TYR A 512 -9.16 6.11 -13.17
N THR A 513 -8.31 7.04 -12.77
CA THR A 513 -7.30 7.63 -13.66
C THR A 513 -5.92 7.64 -13.03
N SER A 514 -4.89 7.65 -13.87
CA SER A 514 -3.49 7.64 -13.48
C SER A 514 -2.73 8.71 -14.25
N LEU A 515 -1.58 9.14 -13.73
CA LEU A 515 -0.61 9.96 -14.46
C LEU A 515 0.46 9.05 -15.04
N ILE A 516 0.71 9.16 -16.34
CA ILE A 516 1.71 8.34 -17.03
C ILE A 516 2.74 9.20 -17.78
N VAL A 517 4.02 8.82 -17.65
CA VAL A 517 5.11 9.29 -18.50
C VAL A 517 5.57 8.12 -19.35
N LEU A 518 5.69 8.33 -20.67
CA LEU A 518 6.26 7.36 -21.60
C LEU A 518 7.44 8.00 -22.33
N GLU A 519 8.41 7.18 -22.71
CA GLU A 519 9.63 7.63 -23.38
C GLU A 519 9.42 7.98 -24.87
N GLU A 520 8.75 7.09 -25.60
CA GLU A 520 8.66 7.20 -27.05
C GLU A 520 7.31 7.74 -27.50
N VAL A 521 7.29 8.66 -28.48
CA VAL A 521 6.05 9.14 -29.12
C VAL A 521 5.23 7.97 -29.66
N ARG A 522 5.93 6.92 -30.14
CA ARG A 522 5.32 5.70 -30.64
C ARG A 522 4.52 4.95 -29.59
N ASP A 523 4.88 5.02 -28.31
CA ASP A 523 4.11 4.37 -27.25
C ASP A 523 2.80 5.13 -26.98
N TYR A 524 2.84 6.47 -26.99
CA TYR A 524 1.61 7.28 -26.94
C TYR A 524 0.65 6.93 -28.10
N ILE A 525 1.17 6.77 -29.32
CA ILE A 525 0.39 6.35 -30.48
C ILE A 525 -0.10 4.91 -30.30
N ARG A 526 0.79 4.00 -29.88
CA ARG A 526 0.49 2.59 -29.68
C ARG A 526 -0.68 2.44 -28.75
N TYR A 527 -0.72 3.14 -27.62
CA TYR A 527 -1.78 3.02 -26.61
C TYR A 527 -2.95 4.00 -26.76
N ASN A 528 -2.94 4.87 -27.79
CA ASN A 528 -3.93 5.93 -27.99
C ASN A 528 -4.04 6.89 -26.79
N ILE A 529 -2.88 7.28 -26.25
CA ILE A 529 -2.76 8.24 -25.16
C ILE A 529 -2.32 9.56 -25.78
N LYS A 530 -3.03 10.65 -25.46
CA LYS A 530 -2.63 11.99 -25.90
C LYS A 530 -1.31 12.36 -25.22
N PRO A 531 -0.24 12.70 -25.97
CA PRO A 531 1.06 12.97 -25.39
C PRO A 531 1.13 14.36 -24.74
N PRO A 532 2.18 14.64 -23.94
CA PRO A 532 2.46 15.98 -23.43
C PRO A 532 2.72 16.98 -24.57
N ALA A 533 2.61 18.27 -24.26
CA ALA A 533 2.68 19.35 -25.24
C ALA A 533 3.95 19.31 -26.12
N GLU A 534 5.09 18.93 -25.54
CA GLU A 534 6.37 18.82 -26.25
C GLU A 534 6.36 17.78 -27.39
N LEU A 535 5.58 16.72 -27.28
CA LEU A 535 5.51 15.61 -28.24
C LEU A 535 4.29 15.69 -29.17
N LEU A 536 3.37 16.63 -28.92
CA LEU A 536 2.09 16.72 -29.61
C LEU A 536 2.23 16.95 -31.13
N ASN A 537 3.20 17.78 -31.54
CA ASN A 537 3.46 18.06 -32.95
C ASN A 537 3.95 16.83 -33.71
N GLU A 538 4.88 16.07 -33.13
CA GLU A 538 5.39 14.84 -33.73
C GLU A 538 4.30 13.76 -33.80
N TYR A 539 3.55 13.59 -32.70
CA TYR A 539 2.41 12.69 -32.64
C TYR A 539 1.39 12.96 -33.76
N ASN A 540 0.97 14.22 -33.92
CA ASN A 540 -0.01 14.60 -34.94
C ASN A 540 0.50 14.34 -36.37
N LYS A 541 1.80 14.52 -36.62
CA LYS A 541 2.41 14.19 -37.92
C LYS A 541 2.31 12.70 -38.23
N ILE A 542 2.71 11.84 -37.29
CA ILE A 542 2.69 10.37 -37.47
C ILE A 542 1.24 9.86 -37.64
N ILE A 543 0.29 10.39 -36.88
CA ILE A 543 -1.14 10.04 -37.01
C ILE A 543 -1.67 10.44 -38.39
N ALA A 544 -1.38 11.67 -38.86
CA ALA A 544 -1.82 12.12 -40.18
C ALA A 544 -1.24 11.27 -41.33
N GLU A 545 0.01 10.85 -41.22
CA GLU A 545 0.64 9.92 -42.18
C GLU A 545 -0.03 8.54 -42.16
N LYS A 546 -0.31 8.01 -40.96
CA LYS A 546 -1.02 6.73 -40.78
C LYS A 546 -2.42 6.78 -41.39
N GLU A 547 -3.16 7.87 -41.19
CA GLU A 547 -4.48 8.07 -41.79
C GLU A 547 -4.43 8.18 -43.31
N ARG A 548 -3.46 8.90 -43.87
CA ARG A 548 -3.24 8.97 -45.32
C ARG A 548 -2.95 7.59 -45.90
N ARG A 549 -2.06 6.82 -45.27
CA ARG A 549 -1.73 5.45 -45.68
C ARG A 549 -2.94 4.51 -45.61
N ASN A 550 -3.73 4.60 -44.55
CA ASN A 550 -4.96 3.82 -44.40
C ASN A 550 -6.02 4.17 -45.46
N LYS A 551 -6.12 5.44 -45.85
CA LYS A 551 -7.00 5.87 -46.96
C LYS A 551 -6.51 5.34 -48.32
N GLN A 552 -5.20 5.36 -48.57
CA GLN A 552 -4.61 4.79 -49.80
C GLN A 552 -4.81 3.26 -49.89
N LEU A 553 -4.62 2.53 -48.78
CA LEU A 553 -4.88 1.09 -48.70
C LEU A 553 -6.36 0.74 -48.93
N LYS A 554 -7.30 1.56 -48.44
CA LYS A 554 -8.74 1.38 -48.68
C LYS A 554 -9.16 1.71 -50.12
N ASN A 555 -8.36 2.49 -50.86
CA ASN A 555 -8.64 2.89 -52.24
C ASN A 555 -7.99 1.98 -53.30
N GLY A 556 -7.35 0.87 -52.90
CA GLY A 556 -6.85 -0.15 -53.84
C GLY A 556 -5.56 0.22 -54.61
N GLU A 557 -4.84 1.27 -54.21
CA GLU A 557 -3.56 1.63 -54.84
C GLU A 557 -2.43 0.69 -54.37
N THR A 558 -1.74 0.04 -55.30
CA THR A 558 -0.52 -0.74 -55.01
C THR A 558 0.64 0.18 -54.66
N ILE A 559 1.08 0.13 -53.40
CA ILE A 559 2.25 0.88 -52.89
C ILE A 559 3.50 0.02 -53.08
N PRO A 560 4.62 0.53 -53.63
CA PRO A 560 5.89 -0.19 -53.69
C PRO A 560 6.39 -0.54 -52.28
N ILE A 561 6.79 -1.79 -52.06
CA ILE A 561 7.34 -2.26 -50.79
C ILE A 561 8.75 -1.69 -50.64
N VAL A 562 8.89 -0.63 -49.83
CA VAL A 562 10.16 -0.21 -49.25
C VAL A 562 9.93 0.00 -47.75
N ASP A 563 10.79 -0.65 -46.96
CA ASP A 563 10.85 -0.76 -45.49
C ASP A 563 9.71 -1.52 -44.79
N ARG A 564 9.97 -2.82 -44.58
CA ARG A 564 9.33 -3.62 -43.53
C ARG A 564 9.71 -3.03 -42.17
N ILE A 565 8.81 -2.25 -41.57
CA ILE A 565 8.72 -2.15 -40.12
C ILE A 565 8.15 -3.48 -39.64
N GLN A 566 9.00 -4.38 -39.13
CA GLN A 566 8.54 -5.56 -38.40
C GLN A 566 7.83 -5.09 -37.13
N VAL A 567 6.50 -5.08 -37.17
CA VAL A 567 5.69 -5.40 -36.00
C VAL A 567 5.70 -6.92 -35.93
N VAL A 568 6.49 -7.48 -35.02
CA VAL A 568 6.40 -8.89 -34.68
C VAL A 568 5.11 -9.05 -33.86
N GLU A 569 4.02 -9.42 -34.53
CA GLU A 569 2.97 -10.23 -33.92
C GLU A 569 3.47 -11.68 -34.01
N GLU A 570 3.93 -12.23 -32.88
CA GLU A 570 4.24 -13.66 -32.76
C GLU A 570 2.93 -14.46 -32.74
N ASP A 571 2.43 -14.81 -33.92
CA ASP A 571 1.50 -15.92 -34.08
C ASP A 571 2.29 -17.18 -34.48
N SER A 572 2.26 -18.16 -33.59
CA SER A 572 2.87 -19.47 -33.73
C SER A 572 2.11 -20.32 -34.76
N LYS A 573 2.66 -20.47 -35.96
CA LYS A 573 2.34 -21.60 -36.85
C LYS A 573 3.59 -22.18 -37.49
N ILE A 574 4.04 -23.29 -36.92
CA ILE A 574 4.94 -24.24 -37.59
C ILE A 574 4.05 -25.21 -38.37
N SER A 575 4.25 -25.29 -39.68
CA SER A 575 3.93 -26.51 -40.44
C SER A 575 4.89 -26.72 -41.60
N GLU A 576 5.57 -27.86 -41.50
CA GLU A 576 6.04 -28.75 -42.57
C GLU A 576 7.25 -28.37 -43.45
N ARG A 577 8.26 -29.24 -43.31
CA ARG A 577 9.41 -29.40 -44.18
C ARG A 577 8.97 -29.95 -45.54
N LEU A 578 9.50 -29.40 -46.63
CA LEU A 578 9.77 -30.15 -47.85
C LEU A 578 11.25 -29.98 -48.22
N ILE A 579 11.94 -31.10 -48.35
CA ILE A 579 13.30 -31.22 -48.89
C ILE A 579 13.15 -31.41 -50.40
N VAL A 580 13.75 -30.54 -51.23
CA VAL A 580 14.34 -30.92 -52.53
C VAL A 580 15.57 -30.03 -52.79
N THR A 581 16.65 -30.71 -53.18
CA THR A 581 17.99 -30.28 -53.59
C THR A 581 18.03 -29.55 -54.94
N GLU A 582 18.97 -28.61 -55.15
CA GLU A 582 20.02 -28.63 -56.21
C GLU A 582 20.71 -27.26 -56.44
N ASN A 583 22.03 -27.24 -56.18
CA ASN A 583 23.14 -26.88 -57.07
C ASN A 583 23.26 -25.54 -57.86
N ILE A 584 24.41 -24.88 -57.56
CA ILE A 584 25.43 -24.27 -58.47
C ILE A 584 25.20 -22.84 -59.00
N GLY A 585 26.22 -21.97 -58.79
CA GLY A 585 26.53 -20.91 -59.76
C GLY A 585 27.30 -19.66 -59.28
N ASN A 586 28.61 -19.80 -59.11
CA ASN A 586 29.72 -18.82 -59.31
C ASN A 586 29.48 -17.30 -59.45
N GLY A 587 30.38 -16.51 -58.82
CA GLY A 587 30.78 -15.20 -59.38
C GLY A 587 31.43 -14.19 -58.43
N PHE A 588 32.64 -14.47 -57.91
CA PHE A 588 33.56 -13.46 -57.35
C PHE A 588 34.47 -12.92 -58.47
N VAL A 589 34.60 -11.59 -58.66
CA VAL A 589 35.88 -10.83 -58.85
C VAL A 589 35.70 -9.32 -58.52
N ASN A 590 36.55 -8.89 -57.58
CA ASN A 590 37.15 -7.60 -57.15
C ASN A 590 37.08 -6.32 -58.02
N SER A 591 36.99 -5.13 -57.37
CA SER A 591 38.16 -4.29 -56.95
C SER A 591 37.85 -2.78 -56.77
N SER A 592 38.31 -2.20 -55.63
CA SER A 592 38.84 -0.83 -55.38
C SER A 592 37.90 0.40 -55.49
N THR A 593 37.91 1.46 -54.64
CA THR A 593 38.86 2.05 -53.66
C THR A 593 38.09 3.14 -52.86
N PHE A 594 38.26 3.36 -51.55
CA PHE A 594 39.12 4.35 -50.83
C PHE A 594 38.68 4.23 -49.34
N GLY A 595 39.46 4.26 -48.26
CA GLY A 595 40.82 4.71 -47.99
C GLY A 595 40.80 5.57 -46.72
N TYR A 596 40.92 4.97 -45.52
CA TYR A 596 41.09 5.69 -44.25
C TYR A 596 42.58 5.80 -43.91
N SER A 597 43.05 7.00 -43.60
CA SER A 597 44.38 7.27 -43.04
C SER A 597 44.30 8.09 -41.76
N GLN A 598 45.08 7.66 -40.78
CA GLN A 598 45.34 8.24 -39.46
C GLN A 598 45.77 9.72 -39.51
N PRO A 599 45.68 10.42 -38.36
CA PRO A 599 46.82 11.24 -37.95
C PRO A 599 47.22 11.08 -36.47
N SER A 600 48.52 11.19 -36.24
CA SER A 600 49.18 11.56 -34.97
C SER A 600 49.76 12.99 -35.09
N PRO A 601 50.49 13.52 -34.10
CA PRO A 601 50.01 14.31 -32.97
C PRO A 601 50.43 15.80 -33.06
N VAL A 602 49.78 16.69 -32.30
CA VAL A 602 50.25 18.08 -32.13
C VAL A 602 50.39 18.42 -30.63
N ASN A 603 51.55 19.02 -30.38
CA ASN A 603 52.22 19.44 -29.17
C ASN A 603 51.55 20.66 -28.48
N ILE A 604 51.43 20.64 -27.16
CA ILE A 604 51.34 21.86 -26.33
C ILE A 604 52.34 21.70 -25.19
N GLN A 605 53.26 22.68 -25.11
CA GLN A 605 54.31 22.80 -24.12
C GLN A 605 53.88 23.77 -23.00
N GLU A 606 54.07 23.31 -21.76
CA GLU A 606 54.48 24.00 -20.51
C GLU A 606 53.71 25.22 -19.97
N ILE A 607 53.13 25.03 -18.76
CA ILE A 607 53.42 25.86 -17.58
C ILE A 607 53.71 24.94 -16.39
N ASP A 608 54.81 25.23 -15.70
CA ASP A 608 55.41 24.53 -14.55
C ASP A 608 54.67 24.75 -13.20
N VAL A 609 54.48 23.62 -12.51
CA VAL A 609 54.61 23.21 -11.08
C VAL A 609 54.41 24.19 -9.89
N LEU A 610 53.78 23.62 -8.84
CA LEU A 610 53.89 23.78 -7.36
C LEU A 610 52.55 24.20 -6.74
N GLU A 611 51.92 23.50 -5.78
CA GLU A 611 52.39 22.72 -4.63
C GLU A 611 51.41 21.57 -4.28
N GLU A 612 51.93 20.52 -3.65
CA GLU A 612 51.16 19.50 -2.91
C GLU A 612 50.23 20.17 -1.86
N VAL A 613 48.97 19.75 -1.80
CA VAL A 613 48.11 20.01 -0.65
C VAL A 613 47.77 18.66 -0.04
N ASP A 614 48.16 18.53 1.21
CA ASP A 614 48.10 17.37 2.10
C ASP A 614 46.85 16.49 1.95
N ASP A 615 47.09 15.18 2.10
CA ASP A 615 46.08 14.17 2.41
C ASP A 615 45.17 14.66 3.56
N VAL A 616 44.00 15.22 3.21
CA VAL A 616 42.89 15.28 4.14
C VAL A 616 42.25 13.90 4.11
N GLU A 617 42.58 13.11 5.12
CA GLU A 617 41.88 11.90 5.50
C GLU A 617 40.40 12.27 5.74
N ILE A 618 39.57 12.18 4.69
CA ILE A 618 38.12 12.33 4.80
C ILE A 618 37.64 11.02 5.44
N THR A 619 37.48 11.04 6.75
CA THR A 619 36.68 10.06 7.46
C THR A 619 35.25 10.16 6.94
N GLU A 620 34.87 9.22 6.07
CA GLU A 620 33.48 8.93 5.72
C GLU A 620 32.75 8.52 7.01
N GLU A 621 31.97 9.43 7.61
CA GLU A 621 30.92 9.01 8.52
C GLU A 621 29.84 8.31 7.68
N GLU A 622 29.84 6.98 7.74
CA GLU A 622 28.84 6.14 7.08
C GLU A 622 27.43 6.47 7.61
N GLU A 623 26.47 6.63 6.69
CA GLU A 623 25.06 6.85 7.04
C GLU A 623 24.50 5.68 7.86
N PRO A 624 23.72 5.92 8.93
CA PRO A 624 23.12 4.85 9.70
C PRO A 624 22.07 4.10 8.87
N ILE A 625 22.16 2.78 8.89
CA ILE A 625 21.28 1.86 8.17
C ILE A 625 20.03 1.62 9.03
N GLU A 626 18.85 1.74 8.42
CA GLU A 626 17.55 1.53 9.07
C GLU A 626 17.48 0.13 9.73
N ASP A 627 16.98 0.04 10.98
CA ASP A 627 17.10 -1.16 11.83
C ASP A 627 16.64 -2.46 11.14
N ILE A 628 17.56 -3.41 10.99
CA ILE A 628 17.28 -4.69 10.33
C ILE A 628 16.89 -5.72 11.41
N PRO A 629 15.80 -6.50 11.26
CA PRO A 629 15.48 -7.57 12.20
C PRO A 629 16.67 -8.54 12.35
N PHE A 630 17.02 -8.98 13.57
CA PHE A 630 18.13 -9.91 13.86
C PHE A 630 18.15 -11.18 12.97
N VAL A 631 17.00 -11.52 12.40
CA VAL A 631 16.79 -12.70 11.56
C VAL A 631 17.23 -12.50 10.10
N MET A 632 17.30 -11.27 9.60
CA MET A 632 17.57 -10.96 8.18
C MET A 632 19.01 -10.52 7.86
N ILE A 633 19.88 -10.42 8.86
CA ILE A 633 21.27 -9.99 8.72
C ILE A 633 22.20 -11.13 8.26
N GLU A 634 23.15 -10.79 7.39
CA GLU A 634 24.19 -11.69 6.90
C GLU A 634 25.12 -12.14 8.05
N GLU A 635 25.47 -11.22 8.96
CA GLU A 635 26.22 -11.54 10.19
C GLU A 635 25.52 -10.99 11.44
N SER A 636 25.20 -11.87 12.39
CA SER A 636 24.60 -11.50 13.68
C SER A 636 25.59 -10.80 14.61
N PRO A 637 25.13 -9.87 15.49
CA PRO A 637 26.02 -9.26 16.48
C PRO A 637 26.62 -10.31 17.41
N ILE A 638 27.83 -10.01 17.88
CA ILE A 638 28.62 -10.95 18.69
C ILE A 638 28.65 -10.44 20.12
N PHE A 639 28.08 -11.24 21.02
CA PHE A 639 28.20 -11.02 22.45
C PHE A 639 29.65 -11.26 22.88
N PRO A 640 30.26 -10.43 23.75
CA PRO A 640 31.61 -10.66 24.25
C PRO A 640 31.85 -12.10 24.75
N GLY A 641 32.82 -12.78 24.14
CA GLY A 641 33.14 -14.19 24.36
C GLY A 641 32.49 -15.18 23.38
N CYS A 642 31.93 -14.72 22.26
CA CYS A 642 31.41 -15.56 21.17
C CYS A 642 32.19 -15.41 19.85
N GLU A 643 33.36 -14.77 19.87
CA GLU A 643 34.16 -14.38 18.68
C GLU A 643 34.77 -15.59 17.96
N ALA A 644 35.02 -16.68 18.69
CA ALA A 644 35.69 -17.87 18.16
C ALA A 644 34.83 -18.73 17.21
N PHE A 645 33.50 -18.55 17.20
CA PHE A 645 32.58 -19.34 16.37
C PHE A 645 32.52 -18.77 14.95
N ARG A 646 32.89 -19.57 13.95
CA ARG A 646 32.85 -19.20 12.52
C ARG A 646 31.51 -19.51 11.85
N ASP A 647 30.79 -20.52 12.35
CA ASP A 647 29.45 -20.88 11.88
C ASP A 647 28.38 -19.92 12.45
N LEU A 648 27.49 -19.42 11.59
CA LEU A 648 26.46 -18.45 11.96
C LEU A 648 25.44 -19.02 12.96
N ALA A 649 25.05 -20.29 12.82
CA ALA A 649 24.10 -20.93 13.73
C ALA A 649 24.72 -21.16 15.12
N GLU A 650 25.98 -21.56 15.19
CA GLU A 650 26.72 -21.69 16.46
C GLU A 650 26.92 -20.34 17.15
N ARG A 651 27.24 -19.29 16.39
CA ARG A 651 27.40 -17.93 16.90
C ARG A 651 26.09 -17.38 17.47
N LYS A 652 24.98 -17.55 16.76
CA LYS A 652 23.62 -17.19 17.25
C LYS A 652 23.27 -17.96 18.54
N LYS A 653 23.62 -19.24 18.62
CA LYS A 653 23.41 -20.05 19.84
C LYS A 653 24.25 -19.55 21.02
N CYS A 654 25.52 -19.18 20.79
CA CYS A 654 26.38 -18.60 21.82
C CYS A 654 25.82 -17.26 22.32
N PHE A 655 25.43 -16.37 21.40
CA PHE A 655 24.81 -15.09 21.70
C PHE A 655 23.58 -15.25 22.60
N ALA A 656 22.63 -16.10 22.20
CA ALA A 656 21.42 -16.37 22.97
C ALA A 656 21.74 -16.89 24.39
N LYS A 657 22.72 -17.78 24.52
CA LYS A 657 23.15 -18.33 25.82
C LYS A 657 23.76 -17.26 26.72
N LYS A 658 24.63 -16.38 26.18
CA LYS A 658 25.25 -15.28 26.93
C LYS A 658 24.22 -14.26 27.38
N MET A 659 23.26 -13.93 26.51
CA MET A 659 22.15 -13.05 26.82
C MET A 659 21.29 -13.59 27.98
N GLN A 660 20.92 -14.87 27.92
CA GLN A 660 20.19 -15.53 29.01
C GLN A 660 20.99 -15.55 30.32
N LYS A 661 22.30 -15.83 30.25
CA LYS A 661 23.17 -15.80 31.42
C LYS A 661 23.25 -14.39 32.03
N HIS A 662 23.38 -13.36 31.20
CA HIS A 662 23.40 -11.97 31.67
C HIS A 662 22.12 -11.62 32.44
N ILE A 663 20.96 -12.02 31.93
CA ILE A 663 19.70 -11.82 32.64
C ILE A 663 19.71 -12.56 33.97
N ALA A 664 20.06 -13.84 33.96
CA ALA A 664 20.07 -14.66 35.18
C ALA A 664 20.99 -14.10 36.26
N ASP A 665 22.16 -13.59 35.88
CA ASP A 665 23.16 -13.05 36.81
C ASP A 665 22.77 -11.66 37.37
N ASN A 666 21.94 -10.88 36.66
CA ASN A 666 21.64 -9.49 37.00
C ASN A 666 20.19 -9.22 37.45
N PHE A 667 19.25 -10.17 37.26
CA PHE A 667 17.84 -9.97 37.55
C PHE A 667 17.54 -10.03 39.06
N ASN A 668 17.05 -8.92 39.62
CA ASN A 668 16.77 -8.77 41.04
C ASN A 668 15.41 -9.36 41.41
N ILE A 669 15.43 -10.62 41.83
CA ILE A 669 14.27 -11.38 42.31
C ILE A 669 13.52 -10.67 43.45
N ALA A 670 14.22 -9.95 44.33
CA ALA A 670 13.58 -9.25 45.45
C ALA A 670 12.76 -8.02 44.98
N ALA A 671 13.10 -7.42 43.84
CA ALA A 671 12.37 -6.29 43.27
C ALA A 671 11.01 -6.68 42.67
N VAL A 672 10.82 -7.97 42.37
CA VAL A 672 9.62 -8.52 41.72
C VAL A 672 8.87 -9.56 42.56
N SER A 673 9.39 -9.91 43.73
CA SER A 673 8.67 -10.73 44.73
C SER A 673 7.52 -9.93 45.36
N GLN A 674 6.44 -10.61 45.77
CA GLN A 674 5.25 -10.02 46.43
C GLN A 674 4.33 -9.15 45.53
N LEU A 675 4.43 -9.27 44.20
CA LEU A 675 3.59 -8.52 43.25
C LEU A 675 2.19 -9.13 43.00
N ASN A 676 1.72 -10.05 43.85
CA ASN A 676 0.48 -10.84 43.66
C ASN A 676 0.35 -11.46 42.25
N LEU A 677 1.47 -11.84 41.65
CA LEU A 677 1.50 -12.54 40.36
C LEU A 677 0.92 -13.96 40.53
N SER A 678 0.27 -14.47 39.49
CA SER A 678 -0.26 -15.84 39.51
C SER A 678 0.87 -16.86 39.71
N ALA A 679 0.64 -17.85 40.57
CA ALA A 679 1.60 -18.94 40.79
C ALA A 679 1.82 -19.73 39.48
N GLY A 680 3.07 -20.07 39.18
CA GLY A 680 3.46 -20.76 37.95
C GLY A 680 4.54 -20.02 37.15
N ILE A 681 4.76 -20.46 35.91
CA ILE A 681 5.73 -19.84 35.00
C ILE A 681 5.17 -18.51 34.50
N GLN A 682 5.89 -17.44 34.77
CA GLN A 682 5.64 -16.09 34.29
C GLN A 682 6.65 -15.74 33.21
N ARG A 683 6.24 -14.90 32.26
CA ARG A 683 7.09 -14.48 31.15
C ARG A 683 7.02 -12.98 30.98
N ALA A 684 8.18 -12.35 30.93
CA ALA A 684 8.34 -11.00 30.41
C ALA A 684 9.07 -11.08 29.08
N TYR A 685 8.87 -10.08 28.25
CA TYR A 685 9.49 -10.00 26.94
C TYR A 685 10.07 -8.61 26.78
N ALA A 686 11.23 -8.53 26.15
CA ALA A 686 11.86 -7.27 25.79
C ALA A 686 12.16 -7.22 24.30
N LEU A 687 12.01 -6.05 23.71
CA LEU A 687 12.41 -5.70 22.36
C LEU A 687 13.37 -4.52 22.47
N PHE A 688 14.54 -4.60 21.87
CA PHE A 688 15.51 -3.51 21.89
C PHE A 688 16.36 -3.50 20.62
N ILE A 689 17.04 -2.39 20.37
CA ILE A 689 17.97 -2.23 19.25
C ILE A 689 19.38 -2.40 19.77
N ILE A 690 20.22 -3.16 19.05
CA ILE A 690 21.67 -3.12 19.17
C ILE A 690 22.16 -2.28 18.00
N ASP A 691 22.72 -1.11 18.25
CA ASP A 691 23.12 -0.16 17.21
C ASP A 691 24.43 -0.54 16.50
N GLU A 692 24.86 0.30 15.55
CA GLU A 692 26.09 0.12 14.75
C GLU A 692 27.37 0.16 15.58
N GLU A 693 27.31 0.67 16.82
CA GLU A 693 28.40 0.64 17.78
C GLU A 693 28.28 -0.54 18.77
N GLY A 694 27.21 -1.34 18.68
CA GLY A 694 26.96 -2.47 19.56
C GLY A 694 26.36 -2.10 20.93
N ASN A 695 25.82 -0.89 21.08
CA ASN A 695 25.11 -0.44 22.28
C ASN A 695 23.61 -0.71 22.19
N ILE A 696 22.95 -0.78 23.34
CA ILE A 696 21.51 -1.06 23.40
C ILE A 696 20.69 0.22 23.50
N LYS A 697 19.69 0.36 22.62
CA LYS A 697 18.76 1.50 22.57
C LYS A 697 17.31 1.03 22.43
N ASN A 698 16.37 1.93 22.67
CA ASN A 698 14.92 1.76 22.41
C ASN A 698 14.30 0.48 23.03
N ILE A 699 14.61 0.21 24.29
CA ILE A 699 14.05 -0.93 25.02
C ILE A 699 12.53 -0.76 25.22
N ARG A 700 11.75 -1.74 24.74
CA ARG A 700 10.32 -1.89 24.97
C ARG A 700 10.08 -3.23 25.67
N THR A 701 9.17 -3.27 26.63
CA THR A 701 8.90 -4.49 27.40
C THR A 701 7.41 -4.77 27.51
N ARG A 702 7.07 -6.06 27.56
CA ARG A 702 5.73 -6.55 27.90
C ARG A 702 5.89 -7.62 28.96
N ALA A 703 5.31 -7.36 30.12
CA ALA A 703 5.48 -8.17 31.30
C ALA A 703 4.14 -8.28 32.04
N PRO A 704 3.95 -9.31 32.87
CA PRO A 704 2.70 -9.51 33.62
C PRO A 704 2.46 -8.42 34.67
N HIS A 705 3.45 -7.57 34.97
CA HIS A 705 3.33 -6.46 35.89
C HIS A 705 4.32 -5.32 35.56
N PRO A 706 3.97 -4.03 35.74
CA PRO A 706 4.86 -2.89 35.44
C PRO A 706 6.23 -2.95 36.13
N ARG A 707 6.28 -3.36 37.40
CA ARG A 707 7.57 -3.53 38.13
C ARG A 707 8.48 -4.61 37.55
N VAL A 708 7.89 -5.64 36.90
CA VAL A 708 8.68 -6.63 36.15
C VAL A 708 9.23 -5.99 34.88
N ALA A 709 8.44 -5.17 34.19
CA ALA A 709 8.88 -4.43 33.01
C ALA A 709 10.05 -3.46 33.34
N GLU A 710 9.96 -2.72 34.45
CA GLU A 710 11.04 -1.84 34.94
C GLU A 710 12.33 -2.60 35.25
N GLU A 711 12.22 -3.75 35.91
CA GLU A 711 13.38 -4.59 36.26
C GLU A 711 14.05 -5.18 35.02
N VAL A 712 13.25 -5.61 34.03
CA VAL A 712 13.78 -6.05 32.73
C VAL A 712 14.55 -4.92 32.03
N ILE A 713 14.01 -3.69 32.02
CA ILE A 713 14.70 -2.52 31.44
C ILE A 713 16.04 -2.28 32.16
N ARG A 714 16.08 -2.35 33.49
CA ARG A 714 17.30 -2.17 34.28
C ARG A 714 18.37 -3.20 33.91
N VAL A 715 18.00 -4.48 33.82
CA VAL A 715 18.93 -5.58 33.48
C VAL A 715 19.50 -5.43 32.08
N LEU A 716 18.68 -5.00 31.11
CA LEU A 716 19.12 -4.79 29.74
C LEU A 716 20.08 -3.60 29.61
N ASN A 717 19.88 -2.54 30.40
CA ASN A 717 20.82 -1.42 30.46
C ASN A 717 22.19 -1.78 31.06
N LEU A 718 22.34 -2.98 31.66
CA LEU A 718 23.63 -3.49 32.16
C LEU A 718 24.39 -4.34 31.13
N LEU A 719 23.82 -4.60 29.96
CA LEU A 719 24.47 -5.43 28.95
C LEU A 719 25.78 -4.78 28.47
N PRO A 720 26.84 -5.57 28.24
CA PRO A 720 28.10 -5.04 27.73
C PRO A 720 27.92 -4.59 26.27
N GLN A 721 28.76 -3.67 25.83
CA GLN A 721 28.87 -3.32 24.42
C GLN A 721 29.24 -4.55 23.60
N MET A 722 28.53 -4.78 22.50
CA MET A 722 28.67 -5.97 21.64
C MET A 722 29.46 -5.63 20.38
N ILE A 723 29.92 -6.64 19.65
CA ILE A 723 30.35 -6.41 18.27
C ILE A 723 29.07 -6.29 17.42
N PRO A 724 28.89 -5.19 16.66
CA PRO A 724 27.67 -4.93 15.90
C PRO A 724 27.43 -5.99 14.82
N ALA A 725 26.18 -6.07 14.35
CA ALA A 725 25.81 -6.89 13.22
C ALA A 725 26.43 -6.37 11.92
N LYS A 726 26.60 -7.23 10.90
CA LYS A 726 27.00 -6.78 9.57
C LYS A 726 26.04 -7.20 8.47
N GLN A 727 25.87 -6.31 7.50
CA GLN A 727 25.19 -6.58 6.25
C GLN A 727 25.96 -5.94 5.10
N ARG A 728 26.26 -6.73 4.06
CA ARG A 728 27.12 -6.31 2.94
C ARG A 728 28.45 -5.73 3.43
N HIS A 729 29.03 -6.35 4.47
CA HIS A 729 30.29 -5.98 5.11
C HIS A 729 30.30 -4.66 5.91
N LYS A 730 29.16 -3.95 6.02
CA LYS A 730 29.01 -2.75 6.87
C LYS A 730 28.32 -3.08 8.20
N ASN A 731 28.65 -2.34 9.26
CA ASN A 731 27.95 -2.48 10.54
C ASN A 731 26.51 -1.98 10.37
N VAL A 732 25.54 -2.66 10.99
CA VAL A 732 24.11 -2.29 10.92
C VAL A 732 23.46 -2.36 12.29
N SER A 733 22.52 -1.44 12.54
CA SER A 733 21.64 -1.48 13.69
C SER A 733 20.62 -2.62 13.54
N ILE A 734 20.37 -3.36 14.61
CA ILE A 734 19.47 -4.51 14.56
C ILE A 734 18.49 -4.57 15.72
N ARG A 735 17.29 -5.04 15.42
CA ARG A 735 16.23 -5.23 16.42
C ARG A 735 16.24 -6.66 16.95
N TYR A 736 16.31 -6.82 18.27
CA TYR A 736 16.34 -8.12 18.96
C TYR A 736 15.21 -8.25 19.98
N THR A 737 14.52 -9.39 19.96
CA THR A 737 13.46 -9.74 20.91
C THR A 737 13.95 -10.82 21.86
N LEU A 738 13.81 -10.60 23.16
CA LEU A 738 14.31 -11.46 24.21
C LEU A 738 13.18 -11.89 25.17
N PRO A 739 12.81 -13.18 25.19
CA PRO A 739 11.92 -13.71 26.22
C PRO A 739 12.69 -13.95 27.53
N ILE A 740 12.08 -13.54 28.65
CA ILE A 740 12.58 -13.68 30.02
C ILE A 740 11.56 -14.52 30.79
N ILE A 741 11.98 -15.71 31.22
CA ILE A 741 11.11 -16.68 31.88
C ILE A 741 11.51 -16.74 33.36
N PHE A 742 10.54 -16.60 34.26
CA PHE A 742 10.74 -16.74 35.70
C PHE A 742 9.53 -17.43 36.33
N ARG A 743 9.73 -18.14 37.42
CA ARG A 743 8.69 -18.89 38.11
C ARG A 743 8.25 -18.17 39.37
N VAL A 744 6.94 -18.09 39.61
CA VAL A 744 6.36 -17.61 40.87
C VAL A 744 5.88 -18.82 41.66
N ASN A 745 6.40 -19.01 42.87
CA ASN A 745 5.97 -20.08 43.78
C ASN A 745 4.60 -19.75 44.39
N ALA A 746 3.95 -20.76 44.97
CA ALA A 746 2.65 -20.60 45.64
C ALA A 746 2.65 -19.54 46.76
N ASP A 747 3.82 -19.27 47.34
CA ASP A 747 4.03 -18.27 48.41
C ASP A 747 4.37 -16.87 47.87
N GLY A 748 4.30 -16.63 46.55
CA GLY A 748 4.53 -15.33 45.91
C GLY A 748 6.01 -14.96 45.67
N ASN A 749 6.95 -15.86 45.96
CA ASN A 749 8.39 -15.70 45.72
C ASN A 749 8.77 -16.07 44.29
N VAL A 750 9.60 -15.24 43.65
CA VAL A 750 10.08 -15.43 42.27
C VAL A 750 11.39 -16.22 42.23
N VAL A 751 11.57 -17.12 41.26
CA VAL A 751 12.83 -17.84 41.00
C VAL A 751 13.11 -17.85 39.49
N THR A 752 14.33 -17.56 39.07
CA THR A 752 14.73 -17.62 37.65
C THR A 752 15.17 -19.05 37.29
N GLU A 753 14.51 -19.69 36.32
CA GLU A 753 14.96 -21.00 35.81
C GLU A 753 15.98 -20.76 34.68
N THR A 754 17.23 -21.18 34.88
CA THR A 754 18.20 -21.36 33.79
C THR A 754 18.04 -22.75 33.21
N SER A 755 17.56 -22.85 31.97
CA SER A 755 17.50 -24.12 31.24
C SER A 755 18.90 -24.51 30.75
N THR A 756 19.71 -25.13 31.60
CA THR A 756 20.86 -25.90 31.16
C THR A 756 20.38 -27.26 30.64
N ASN A 757 20.16 -27.37 29.33
CA ASN A 757 20.10 -28.68 28.67
C ASN A 757 21.50 -29.30 28.72
N SER A 758 21.73 -30.17 29.71
CA SER A 758 22.83 -31.14 29.67
C SER A 758 22.38 -32.29 28.77
N SER A 759 22.87 -32.29 27.54
CA SER A 759 22.67 -33.39 26.59
C SER A 759 23.67 -34.49 26.92
N THR A 760 23.19 -35.62 27.44
CA THR A 760 23.96 -36.86 27.48
C THR A 760 24.14 -37.39 26.06
N ASN A 761 25.41 -37.54 25.67
CA ASN A 761 25.87 -38.16 24.44
C ASN A 761 25.34 -39.59 24.30
N ASN A 762 24.83 -39.91 23.11
CA ASN A 762 24.99 -41.23 22.52
C ASN A 762 25.34 -41.06 21.03
N ASN A 763 26.64 -40.93 20.78
CA ASN A 763 27.24 -41.14 19.47
C ASN A 763 27.17 -42.63 19.14
N THR A 764 26.55 -42.99 18.01
CA THR A 764 26.96 -44.19 17.27
C THR A 764 27.28 -43.76 15.85
N ILE A 765 28.58 -43.79 15.56
CA ILE A 765 29.16 -43.57 14.24
C ILE A 765 28.80 -44.77 13.36
N ARG A 766 28.30 -44.52 12.15
CA ARG A 766 28.49 -45.43 11.01
C ARG A 766 28.86 -44.64 9.76
N ASN A 767 30.16 -44.62 9.48
CA ASN A 767 30.70 -44.49 8.14
C ASN A 767 30.32 -45.74 7.32
N SER A 768 29.91 -45.57 6.08
CA SER A 768 30.48 -46.34 4.96
C SER A 768 30.19 -45.69 3.61
N ARG A 769 31.17 -45.87 2.73
CA ARG A 769 31.38 -45.31 1.40
C ARG A 769 30.36 -45.79 0.37
N ALA A 770 30.29 -45.00 -0.70
CA ALA A 770 29.63 -45.22 -1.97
C ALA A 770 29.70 -46.65 -2.52
N GLN A 771 28.57 -47.13 -3.03
CA GLN A 771 28.48 -48.01 -4.20
C GLN A 771 27.27 -47.60 -5.05
N ASN A 772 27.53 -47.44 -6.35
CA ASN A 772 26.56 -47.27 -7.41
C ASN A 772 25.50 -48.38 -7.38
N LEU A 773 24.22 -48.03 -7.27
CA LEU A 773 23.07 -48.85 -7.68
C LEU A 773 21.89 -47.91 -7.98
N LYS A 774 21.38 -47.93 -9.21
CA LYS A 774 20.12 -47.27 -9.60
C LYS A 774 18.96 -48.06 -8.96
N THR A 775 18.31 -47.47 -7.98
CA THR A 775 17.00 -47.89 -7.46
C THR A 775 16.15 -46.63 -7.29
N TYR A 776 15.00 -46.56 -7.98
CA TYR A 776 14.03 -45.49 -7.79
C TYR A 776 13.41 -45.64 -6.40
N GLY A 777 13.81 -44.79 -5.45
CA GLY A 777 13.21 -44.71 -4.12
C GLY A 777 11.77 -44.19 -4.18
N THR A 778 10.95 -44.54 -3.18
CA THR A 778 9.59 -44.01 -3.04
C THR A 778 9.61 -42.48 -3.01
N LEU A 779 8.95 -41.84 -3.99
CA LEU A 779 8.81 -40.38 -4.05
C LEU A 779 8.11 -39.88 -2.79
N LYS A 780 8.64 -38.82 -2.17
CA LYS A 780 8.05 -38.19 -0.98
C LYS A 780 7.69 -36.75 -1.28
N VAL A 781 6.55 -36.33 -0.76
CA VAL A 781 6.19 -34.90 -0.72
C VAL A 781 7.14 -34.21 0.25
N ALA A 782 7.73 -33.11 -0.18
CA ALA A 782 8.64 -32.35 0.67
C ALA A 782 7.88 -31.77 1.86
N ASP A 783 8.54 -31.77 3.02
CA ASP A 783 8.03 -31.08 4.19
C ASP A 783 7.89 -29.60 3.88
N GLN A 784 6.67 -29.09 4.03
CA GLN A 784 6.34 -27.69 3.78
C GLN A 784 6.38 -26.86 5.07
N THR A 785 6.79 -27.44 6.20
CA THR A 785 7.04 -26.67 7.41
C THR A 785 8.05 -25.57 7.13
N VAL A 786 7.63 -24.34 7.42
CA VAL A 786 8.47 -23.17 7.25
C VAL A 786 9.51 -23.18 8.37
N SER A 787 10.79 -23.31 8.02
CA SER A 787 11.91 -23.18 8.96
C SER A 787 12.47 -21.76 8.88
N GLU A 788 11.71 -20.83 9.46
CA GLU A 788 12.12 -19.44 9.61
C GLU A 788 12.42 -19.20 11.09
N PRO A 789 13.47 -18.42 11.44
CA PRO A 789 13.86 -18.25 12.84
C PRO A 789 12.74 -17.73 13.75
N TYR A 790 11.82 -16.92 13.22
CA TYR A 790 10.65 -16.45 13.99
C TYR A 790 9.64 -17.56 14.32
N ILE A 791 9.50 -18.58 13.47
CA ILE A 791 8.67 -19.76 13.75
C ILE A 791 9.35 -20.66 14.79
N GLU A 792 10.67 -20.84 14.71
CA GLU A 792 11.41 -21.63 15.71
C GLU A 792 11.33 -21.03 17.11
N GLU A 793 11.25 -19.70 17.21
CA GLU A 793 10.99 -19.02 18.48
C GLU A 793 9.58 -19.30 19.01
N LEU A 794 8.57 -19.27 18.14
CA LEU A 794 7.19 -19.57 18.49
C LEU A 794 6.99 -21.03 18.93
N ARG A 795 7.73 -21.98 18.34
CA ARG A 795 7.71 -23.41 18.75
C ARG A 795 8.16 -23.66 20.19
N LYS A 796 8.83 -22.70 20.83
CA LYS A 796 9.25 -22.82 22.24
C LYS A 796 8.08 -22.72 23.21
N PHE A 797 6.93 -22.19 22.78
CA PHE A 797 5.74 -22.01 23.61
C PHE A 797 4.81 -23.22 23.49
N LYS A 798 4.19 -23.60 24.60
CA LYS A 798 3.33 -24.79 24.68
C LYS A 798 1.83 -24.46 24.66
N THR A 799 1.48 -23.20 24.79
CA THR A 799 0.07 -22.77 24.86
C THR A 799 -0.19 -21.65 23.85
N VAL A 800 -1.41 -21.63 23.32
CA VAL A 800 -1.88 -20.58 22.40
C VAL A 800 -1.70 -19.18 22.99
N PHE A 801 -2.03 -19.00 24.28
CA PHE A 801 -1.96 -17.71 24.93
C PHE A 801 -0.52 -17.17 24.99
N GLU A 802 0.44 -17.99 25.44
CA GLU A 802 1.84 -17.58 25.54
C GLU A 802 2.44 -17.31 24.15
N ALA A 803 2.14 -18.18 23.18
CA ALA A 803 2.60 -18.01 21.80
C ALA A 803 2.02 -16.74 21.19
N TYR A 804 0.74 -16.44 21.42
CA TYR A 804 0.08 -15.26 20.86
C TYR A 804 0.58 -13.97 21.50
N ASP A 805 0.80 -13.96 22.82
CA ASP A 805 1.42 -12.83 23.51
C ASP A 805 2.81 -12.52 22.96
N PHE A 806 3.62 -13.57 22.71
CA PHE A 806 4.92 -13.45 22.07
C PHE A 806 4.81 -12.97 20.61
N TYR A 807 3.87 -13.50 19.82
CA TYR A 807 3.60 -13.04 18.45
C TYR A 807 3.33 -11.53 18.41
N LEU A 808 2.51 -10.99 19.33
CA LEU A 808 2.17 -9.56 19.35
C LEU A 808 3.42 -8.67 19.53
N LEU A 809 4.45 -9.18 20.20
CA LEU A 809 5.74 -8.50 20.37
C LEU A 809 6.65 -8.72 19.18
N GLN A 810 6.78 -9.98 18.74
CA GLN A 810 7.63 -10.35 17.63
C GLN A 810 7.22 -9.63 16.34
N ARG A 811 5.91 -9.50 16.10
CA ARG A 811 5.29 -8.81 14.96
C ARG A 811 5.81 -7.39 14.77
N GLU A 812 6.17 -6.68 15.84
CA GLU A 812 6.73 -5.32 15.77
C GLU A 812 8.03 -5.23 14.94
N SER A 813 8.70 -6.36 14.73
CA SER A 813 9.90 -6.46 13.89
C SER A 813 9.61 -6.91 12.45
N TYR A 814 8.37 -7.32 12.16
CA TYR A 814 7.99 -7.93 10.87
C TYR A 814 6.75 -7.28 10.24
N LEU A 815 6.36 -6.07 10.68
CA LEU A 815 5.18 -5.35 10.18
C LEU A 815 5.16 -5.21 8.64
N GLU A 816 6.33 -5.04 8.03
CA GLU A 816 6.49 -4.88 6.58
C GLU A 816 6.84 -6.19 5.85
N VAL A 817 6.67 -7.36 6.50
CA VAL A 817 7.02 -8.67 5.92
C VAL A 817 5.75 -9.49 5.74
N PRO A 818 5.09 -9.46 4.56
CA PRO A 818 3.82 -10.17 4.37
C PRO A 818 3.87 -11.68 4.62
N ALA A 819 5.00 -12.33 4.26
CA ALA A 819 5.21 -13.75 4.51
C ALA A 819 5.08 -14.12 6.00
N TYR A 820 5.50 -13.23 6.90
CA TYR A 820 5.45 -13.45 8.34
C TYR A 820 4.02 -13.72 8.82
N TYR A 821 3.05 -12.93 8.35
CA TYR A 821 1.64 -13.11 8.75
C TYR A 821 1.06 -14.43 8.25
N VAL A 822 1.40 -14.85 7.04
CA VAL A 822 0.97 -16.15 6.49
C VAL A 822 1.57 -17.29 7.29
N ASP A 823 2.88 -17.26 7.52
CA ASP A 823 3.61 -18.33 8.20
C ASP A 823 3.18 -18.48 9.66
N VAL A 824 3.04 -17.37 10.38
CA VAL A 824 2.59 -17.38 11.77
C VAL A 824 1.12 -17.80 11.85
N SER A 825 0.25 -17.33 10.95
CA SER A 825 -1.14 -17.81 10.89
C SER A 825 -1.20 -19.33 10.71
N ASN A 826 -0.45 -19.87 9.74
CA ASN A 826 -0.37 -21.31 9.51
C ASN A 826 0.14 -22.05 10.75
N PHE A 827 1.17 -21.54 11.42
CA PHE A 827 1.67 -22.10 12.69
C PHE A 827 0.57 -22.18 13.77
N PHE A 828 -0.19 -21.10 14.01
CA PHE A 828 -1.29 -21.13 15.00
C PHE A 828 -2.41 -22.10 14.62
N ARG A 829 -2.68 -22.25 13.32
CA ARG A 829 -3.67 -23.22 12.83
C ARG A 829 -3.18 -24.65 12.99
N ASP A 830 -1.96 -24.94 12.55
CA ASP A 830 -1.49 -26.31 12.35
C ASP A 830 -0.92 -26.91 13.64
N GLU A 831 -0.26 -26.12 14.50
CA GLU A 831 0.34 -26.61 15.76
C GLU A 831 -0.61 -26.53 16.96
N PHE A 832 -1.57 -25.61 16.93
CA PHE A 832 -2.47 -25.35 18.06
C PHE A 832 -3.97 -25.47 17.74
N GLU A 833 -4.37 -25.66 16.49
CA GLU A 833 -5.77 -25.63 16.06
C GLU A 833 -6.49 -24.32 16.44
N ALA A 834 -5.73 -23.22 16.55
CA ALA A 834 -6.20 -21.94 17.07
C ALA A 834 -6.78 -21.03 15.95
N PHE A 835 -7.82 -21.50 15.26
CA PHE A 835 -8.39 -20.85 14.06
C PHE A 835 -8.70 -19.36 14.23
N LYS A 836 -9.31 -18.95 15.36
CA LYS A 836 -9.60 -17.53 15.63
C LYS A 836 -8.35 -16.63 15.66
N HIS A 837 -7.25 -17.14 16.20
CA HIS A 837 -5.98 -16.42 16.23
C HIS A 837 -5.35 -16.44 14.83
N SER A 838 -5.34 -17.61 14.17
CA SER A 838 -4.89 -17.74 12.78
C SER A 838 -5.57 -16.73 11.86
N ASP A 839 -6.91 -16.67 11.84
CA ASP A 839 -7.67 -15.79 10.97
C ASP A 839 -7.38 -14.31 11.25
N ARG A 840 -7.25 -13.94 12.54
CA ARG A 840 -6.90 -12.57 12.92
C ARG A 840 -5.50 -12.21 12.45
N ILE A 841 -4.51 -13.08 12.70
CA ILE A 841 -3.12 -12.86 12.29
C ILE A 841 -3.02 -12.73 10.77
N LEU A 842 -3.65 -13.63 10.04
CA LEU A 842 -3.67 -13.64 8.58
C LEU A 842 -4.31 -12.37 8.01
N SER A 843 -5.40 -11.92 8.62
CA SER A 843 -6.13 -10.74 8.15
C SER A 843 -5.26 -9.48 8.14
N ASN A 844 -4.23 -9.37 8.99
CA ASN A 844 -3.31 -8.22 8.98
C ASN A 844 -2.60 -7.98 7.64
N ILE A 845 -2.54 -8.97 6.75
CA ILE A 845 -2.03 -8.79 5.38
C ILE A 845 -2.73 -7.60 4.71
N THR A 846 -4.04 -7.44 4.90
CA THR A 846 -4.80 -6.34 4.30
C THR A 846 -4.52 -4.98 4.92
N GLU A 847 -3.91 -4.93 6.11
CA GLU A 847 -3.57 -3.68 6.81
C GLU A 847 -2.19 -3.14 6.39
N THR A 848 -1.29 -4.01 5.92
CA THR A 848 0.02 -3.61 5.39
C THR A 848 -0.14 -2.73 4.15
N ASP A 849 -0.85 -3.24 3.14
CA ASP A 849 -1.14 -2.55 1.89
C ASP A 849 -2.41 -3.09 1.21
N PHE A 850 -3.55 -2.45 1.48
CA PHE A 850 -4.85 -2.86 0.91
C PHE A 850 -4.99 -2.65 -0.61
N ASP A 851 -3.98 -2.05 -1.26
CA ASP A 851 -3.94 -1.92 -2.71
C ASP A 851 -2.93 -2.89 -3.37
N ASN A 852 -2.24 -3.71 -2.58
CA ASN A 852 -1.35 -4.75 -3.10
C ASN A 852 -2.16 -5.98 -3.52
N TYR A 853 -2.54 -6.02 -4.80
CA TYR A 853 -3.34 -7.11 -5.36
C TYR A 853 -2.66 -8.49 -5.23
N GLU A 854 -1.32 -8.56 -5.26
CA GLU A 854 -0.59 -9.82 -5.14
C GLU A 854 -0.81 -10.41 -3.75
N LEU A 855 -0.69 -9.59 -2.70
CA LEU A 855 -0.94 -10.03 -1.32
C LEU A 855 -2.42 -10.33 -1.07
N LEU A 856 -3.33 -9.57 -1.67
CA LEU A 856 -4.76 -9.87 -1.60
C LEU A 856 -5.10 -11.21 -2.28
N LYS A 857 -4.44 -11.56 -3.39
CA LYS A 857 -4.55 -12.90 -4.00
C LYS A 857 -4.10 -13.98 -3.03
N VAL A 858 -2.94 -13.79 -2.35
CA VAL A 858 -2.47 -14.74 -1.33
C VAL A 858 -3.49 -14.91 -0.22
N TYR A 859 -4.05 -13.81 0.29
CA TYR A 859 -5.07 -13.86 1.34
C TYR A 859 -6.32 -14.61 0.86
N ALA A 860 -6.82 -14.32 -0.35
CA ALA A 860 -7.94 -15.03 -0.95
C ALA A 860 -7.66 -16.54 -1.10
N TYR A 861 -6.46 -16.94 -1.51
CA TYR A 861 -6.09 -18.35 -1.63
C TYR A 861 -6.09 -19.06 -0.28
N GLN A 862 -5.60 -18.42 0.79
CA GLN A 862 -5.67 -18.96 2.15
C GLN A 862 -7.12 -19.08 2.65
N LEU A 863 -7.97 -18.10 2.35
CA LEU A 863 -9.40 -18.15 2.67
C LEU A 863 -10.11 -19.28 1.91
N GLN A 864 -9.79 -19.48 0.63
CA GLN A 864 -10.30 -20.61 -0.16
C GLN A 864 -9.86 -21.96 0.43
N ALA A 865 -8.59 -22.09 0.83
CA ALA A 865 -8.06 -23.31 1.45
C ALA A 865 -8.70 -23.63 2.81
N THR A 866 -9.22 -22.62 3.50
CA THR A 866 -9.91 -22.75 4.80
C THR A 866 -11.44 -22.64 4.69
N ASN A 867 -11.99 -22.71 3.48
CA ASN A 867 -13.44 -22.66 3.18
C ASN A 867 -14.16 -21.38 3.64
N GLN A 868 -13.44 -20.25 3.76
CA GLN A 868 -14.00 -18.93 4.08
C GLN A 868 -14.49 -18.21 2.81
N HIS A 869 -15.41 -18.83 2.07
CA HIS A 869 -15.78 -18.43 0.70
C HIS A 869 -16.36 -17.03 0.59
N GLN A 870 -17.17 -16.57 1.55
CA GLN A 870 -17.77 -15.23 1.53
C GLN A 870 -16.69 -14.13 1.58
N LEU A 871 -15.68 -14.30 2.43
CA LEU A 871 -14.60 -13.34 2.56
C LEU A 871 -13.64 -13.46 1.37
N ALA A 872 -13.38 -14.67 0.87
CA ALA A 872 -12.61 -14.87 -0.36
C ALA A 872 -13.26 -14.12 -1.55
N LEU A 873 -14.59 -14.20 -1.70
CA LEU A 873 -15.33 -13.44 -2.71
C LEU A 873 -15.14 -11.93 -2.56
N PHE A 874 -15.24 -11.42 -1.32
CA PHE A 874 -15.03 -9.99 -1.05
C PHE A 874 -13.62 -9.53 -1.47
N ILE A 875 -12.59 -10.28 -1.09
CA ILE A 875 -11.20 -9.97 -1.43
C ILE A 875 -10.95 -10.08 -2.95
N LEU A 876 -11.49 -11.10 -3.61
CA LEU A 876 -11.33 -11.27 -5.06
C LEU A 876 -12.08 -10.21 -5.88
N LYS A 877 -13.22 -9.71 -5.40
CA LYS A 877 -13.86 -8.52 -5.98
C LYS A 877 -12.91 -7.32 -5.90
N ARG A 878 -12.21 -7.13 -4.78
CA ARG A 878 -11.22 -6.07 -4.63
C ARG A 878 -10.01 -6.27 -5.55
N VAL A 879 -9.50 -7.49 -5.69
CA VAL A 879 -8.41 -7.81 -6.63
C VAL A 879 -8.81 -7.43 -8.05
N LEU A 880 -10.01 -7.81 -8.50
CA LEU A 880 -10.50 -7.47 -9.83
C LEU A 880 -10.73 -5.96 -10.02
N GLU A 881 -11.20 -5.24 -9.00
CA GLU A 881 -11.28 -3.77 -9.03
C GLU A 881 -9.90 -3.11 -9.15
N LEU A 882 -8.89 -3.69 -8.49
CA LEU A 882 -7.52 -3.21 -8.54
C LEU A 882 -6.82 -3.57 -9.84
N ARG A 883 -7.16 -4.69 -10.50
CA ARG A 883 -6.50 -5.19 -11.72
C ARG A 883 -7.54 -5.68 -12.74
N PRO A 884 -8.41 -4.81 -13.28
CA PRO A 884 -9.43 -5.21 -14.24
C PRO A 884 -8.86 -5.76 -15.55
N GLU A 885 -7.59 -5.48 -15.85
CA GLU A 885 -6.84 -6.04 -16.98
C GLU A 885 -6.28 -7.45 -16.73
N ASP A 886 -6.25 -7.92 -15.48
CA ASP A 886 -5.77 -9.25 -15.13
C ASP A 886 -6.85 -10.31 -15.37
N VAL A 887 -6.68 -11.09 -16.43
CA VAL A 887 -7.66 -12.10 -16.85
C VAL A 887 -7.83 -13.20 -15.80
N GLN A 888 -6.76 -13.57 -15.08
CA GLN A 888 -6.83 -14.60 -14.03
C GLN A 888 -7.81 -14.20 -12.92
N SER A 889 -7.90 -12.90 -12.62
CA SER A 889 -8.79 -12.37 -11.58
C SER A 889 -10.28 -12.56 -11.88
N TYR A 890 -10.68 -12.63 -13.16
CA TYR A 890 -12.06 -12.96 -13.53
C TYR A 890 -12.38 -14.43 -13.21
N ARG A 891 -11.46 -15.34 -13.54
CA ARG A 891 -11.58 -16.77 -13.23
C ARG A 891 -11.59 -17.00 -11.72
N ASP A 892 -10.64 -16.41 -10.99
CA ASP A 892 -10.56 -16.56 -9.53
C ASP A 892 -11.87 -16.08 -8.86
N LEU A 893 -12.43 -14.96 -9.32
CA LEU A 893 -13.71 -14.45 -8.84
C LEU A 893 -14.88 -15.38 -9.19
N ALA A 894 -14.91 -15.94 -10.41
CA ALA A 894 -15.94 -16.90 -10.82
C ALA A 894 -15.93 -18.15 -9.94
N LEU A 895 -14.75 -18.72 -9.68
CA LEU A 895 -14.61 -19.87 -8.78
C LEU A 895 -15.05 -19.54 -7.35
N ALA A 896 -14.85 -18.30 -6.89
CA ALA A 896 -15.35 -17.86 -5.58
C ALA A 896 -16.88 -17.76 -5.54
N HIS A 897 -17.53 -17.28 -6.60
CA HIS A 897 -18.98 -17.31 -6.77
C HIS A 897 -19.53 -18.74 -6.77
N GLU A 898 -18.90 -19.64 -7.52
CA GLU A 898 -19.28 -21.06 -7.57
C GLU A 898 -19.21 -21.73 -6.18
N ASN A 899 -18.15 -21.47 -5.40
CA ASN A 899 -18.04 -22.04 -4.04
C ASN A 899 -19.17 -21.56 -3.09
N LEU A 900 -19.85 -20.45 -3.40
CA LEU A 900 -21.01 -19.94 -2.66
C LEU A 900 -22.35 -20.41 -3.25
N GLY A 901 -22.33 -21.14 -4.38
CA GLY A 901 -23.51 -21.53 -5.12
C GLY A 901 -24.08 -20.42 -6.02
N GLU A 902 -23.40 -19.29 -6.16
CA GLU A 902 -23.76 -18.18 -7.06
C GLU A 902 -23.36 -18.54 -8.51
N CYS A 903 -23.97 -19.60 -9.05
CA CYS A 903 -23.51 -20.29 -10.26
C CYS A 903 -23.71 -19.47 -11.54
N GLN A 904 -24.75 -18.63 -11.61
CA GLN A 904 -24.98 -17.76 -12.76
C GLN A 904 -23.90 -16.68 -12.86
N GLU A 905 -23.53 -16.06 -11.74
CA GLU A 905 -22.45 -15.08 -11.68
C GLU A 905 -21.11 -15.71 -12.05
N ALA A 906 -20.86 -16.94 -11.59
CA ALA A 906 -19.68 -17.71 -11.99
C ALA A 906 -19.66 -17.95 -13.50
N PHE A 907 -20.78 -18.42 -14.06
CA PHE A 907 -20.93 -18.68 -15.50
C PHE A 907 -20.73 -17.41 -16.33
N ASP A 908 -21.41 -16.32 -15.99
CA ASP A 908 -21.31 -15.04 -16.69
C ASP A 908 -19.88 -14.47 -16.69
N LEU A 909 -19.12 -14.66 -15.60
CA LEU A 909 -17.71 -14.25 -15.53
C LEU A 909 -16.82 -15.09 -16.45
N LEU A 910 -16.99 -16.42 -16.44
CA LEU A 910 -16.19 -17.33 -17.27
C LEU A 910 -16.54 -17.20 -18.77
N GLU A 911 -17.81 -17.06 -19.09
CA GLU A 911 -18.30 -16.86 -20.46
C GLU A 911 -17.63 -15.64 -21.10
N ARG A 912 -17.59 -14.51 -20.40
CA ARG A 912 -16.92 -13.28 -20.86
C ARG A 912 -15.43 -13.46 -21.17
N VAL A 913 -14.75 -14.40 -20.52
CA VAL A 913 -13.35 -14.74 -20.83
C VAL A 913 -13.27 -15.51 -22.15
N VAL A 914 -14.18 -16.47 -22.39
CA VAL A 914 -14.17 -17.36 -23.55
C VAL A 914 -14.73 -16.68 -24.81
N SER A 915 -15.83 -15.93 -24.71
CA SER A 915 -16.39 -15.13 -25.81
C SER A 915 -15.42 -14.03 -26.24
N GLY A 916 -14.62 -13.57 -25.28
CA GLY A 916 -13.61 -12.54 -25.48
C GLY A 916 -14.14 -11.12 -25.29
N ASP A 917 -15.35 -10.97 -24.73
CA ASP A 917 -15.95 -9.69 -24.32
C ASP A 917 -15.01 -8.85 -23.45
N ILE A 918 -14.24 -9.51 -22.57
CA ILE A 918 -13.26 -8.80 -21.73
C ILE A 918 -12.12 -8.17 -22.55
N TYR A 919 -11.89 -8.60 -23.79
CA TYR A 919 -10.85 -8.08 -24.67
C TYR A 919 -11.39 -7.04 -25.66
N GLU A 920 -12.69 -7.00 -25.92
CA GLU A 920 -13.28 -6.12 -26.93
C GLU A 920 -13.11 -4.65 -26.56
N GLY A 921 -12.56 -3.86 -27.48
CA GLY A 921 -12.27 -2.44 -27.25
C GLY A 921 -11.19 -2.16 -26.19
N THR A 922 -10.54 -3.20 -25.66
CA THR A 922 -9.44 -3.07 -24.68
C THR A 922 -8.09 -3.39 -25.30
N ARG A 923 -7.02 -3.20 -24.53
CA ARG A 923 -5.65 -3.57 -24.90
C ARG A 923 -5.09 -4.69 -24.02
N ARG A 924 -5.99 -5.50 -23.45
CA ARG A 924 -5.60 -6.60 -22.56
C ARG A 924 -4.87 -7.68 -23.34
N ARG A 925 -3.90 -8.32 -22.69
CA ARG A 925 -3.19 -9.49 -23.23
C ARG A 925 -4.12 -10.69 -23.31
N LYS A 926 -4.07 -11.43 -24.42
CA LYS A 926 -4.81 -12.68 -24.60
C LYS A 926 -3.92 -13.87 -24.25
N PHE A 927 -4.51 -14.84 -23.56
CA PHE A 927 -3.80 -16.00 -23.04
C PHE A 927 -4.48 -17.29 -23.51
N SER A 928 -3.91 -17.93 -24.54
CA SER A 928 -4.53 -19.12 -25.16
C SER A 928 -4.65 -20.31 -24.20
N GLY A 929 -3.65 -20.51 -23.32
CA GLY A 929 -3.65 -21.59 -22.32
C GLY A 929 -4.81 -21.50 -21.33
N LEU A 930 -5.18 -20.28 -20.91
CA LEU A 930 -6.27 -20.05 -19.96
C LEU A 930 -7.64 -20.44 -20.52
N ASN A 931 -7.87 -20.27 -21.83
CA ASN A 931 -9.16 -20.61 -22.45
C ASN A 931 -9.51 -22.08 -22.28
N LYS A 932 -8.53 -23.00 -22.30
CA LYS A 932 -8.78 -24.43 -22.07
C LYS A 932 -9.28 -24.69 -20.64
N ILE A 933 -8.63 -24.07 -19.66
CA ILE A 933 -8.95 -24.20 -18.24
C ILE A 933 -10.35 -23.66 -17.95
N VAL A 934 -10.67 -22.46 -18.46
CA VAL A 934 -11.97 -21.82 -18.29
C VAL A 934 -13.09 -22.64 -18.96
N LYS A 935 -12.84 -23.24 -20.12
CA LYS A 935 -13.82 -24.14 -20.77
C LYS A 935 -14.14 -25.37 -19.91
N ASN A 936 -13.14 -25.96 -19.26
CA ASN A 936 -13.37 -27.07 -18.32
C ASN A 936 -14.26 -26.62 -17.15
N GLU A 937 -14.11 -25.39 -16.68
CA GLU A 937 -14.91 -24.84 -15.57
C GLU A 937 -16.35 -24.49 -16.00
N ILE A 938 -16.53 -23.96 -17.20
CA ILE A 938 -17.89 -23.79 -17.78
C ILE A 938 -18.58 -25.14 -17.95
N ASN A 939 -17.87 -26.15 -18.48
CA ASN A 939 -18.40 -27.51 -18.61
C ASN A 939 -18.86 -28.07 -17.26
N HIS A 940 -18.07 -27.87 -16.21
CA HIS A 940 -18.43 -28.31 -14.86
C HIS A 940 -19.70 -27.63 -14.35
N LEU A 941 -19.83 -26.31 -14.53
CA LEU A 941 -21.05 -25.58 -14.18
C LEU A 941 -22.27 -26.09 -14.96
N LEU A 942 -22.11 -26.34 -16.26
CA LEU A 942 -23.18 -26.86 -17.12
C LEU A 942 -23.59 -28.28 -16.75
N GLU A 943 -22.67 -29.15 -16.37
CA GLU A 943 -23.00 -30.53 -15.98
C GLU A 943 -23.74 -30.54 -14.64
N LYS A 944 -23.30 -29.70 -13.68
CA LYS A 944 -23.80 -29.71 -12.32
C LYS A 944 -25.07 -28.87 -12.11
N TYR A 945 -25.25 -27.80 -12.89
CA TYR A 945 -26.29 -26.78 -12.68
C TYR A 945 -27.07 -26.44 -13.95
N LYS A 946 -27.07 -27.30 -14.98
CA LYS A 946 -27.66 -27.02 -16.30
C LYS A 946 -29.05 -26.36 -16.28
N THR A 947 -29.92 -26.84 -15.39
CA THR A 947 -31.33 -26.40 -15.30
C THR A 947 -31.47 -25.01 -14.71
N ASP A 948 -30.46 -24.53 -14.01
CA ASP A 948 -30.50 -23.31 -13.21
C ASP A 948 -29.68 -22.18 -13.87
N LEU A 949 -29.01 -22.46 -14.99
CA LEU A 949 -28.16 -21.53 -15.73
C LEU A 949 -28.87 -21.00 -16.99
N ASP A 950 -28.87 -19.69 -17.15
CA ASP A 950 -29.14 -19.05 -18.44
C ASP A 950 -27.90 -19.18 -19.34
N THR A 951 -28.02 -20.05 -20.32
CA THR A 951 -26.95 -20.37 -21.30
C THR A 951 -27.15 -19.67 -22.65
N SER A 952 -28.12 -18.76 -22.76
CA SER A 952 -28.48 -18.09 -24.02
C SER A 952 -27.33 -17.33 -24.69
N LYS A 953 -26.36 -16.84 -23.90
CA LYS A 953 -25.16 -16.12 -24.36
C LYS A 953 -24.06 -17.04 -24.89
N LEU A 954 -24.18 -18.35 -24.64
CA LEU A 954 -23.12 -19.32 -24.93
C LEU A 954 -23.17 -19.78 -26.39
N ASP A 955 -22.06 -19.64 -27.12
CA ASP A 955 -21.91 -20.36 -28.39
C ASP A 955 -21.71 -21.86 -28.10
N THR A 956 -22.83 -22.60 -28.10
CA THR A 956 -22.91 -24.04 -27.84
C THR A 956 -22.01 -24.91 -28.74
N LYS A 957 -21.48 -24.37 -29.85
CA LYS A 957 -20.53 -25.09 -30.72
C LYS A 957 -19.11 -25.19 -30.14
N VAL A 958 -18.80 -24.45 -29.06
CA VAL A 958 -17.45 -24.30 -28.53
C VAL A 958 -17.18 -25.17 -27.29
N ILE A 959 -18.22 -25.85 -26.77
CA ILE A 959 -18.22 -26.46 -25.44
C ILE A 959 -18.70 -27.91 -25.51
N THR A 960 -17.81 -28.83 -25.11
CA THR A 960 -18.08 -30.27 -25.00
C THR A 960 -17.90 -30.68 -23.54
N PRO A 961 -18.96 -31.14 -22.85
CA PRO A 961 -18.85 -31.60 -21.46
C PRO A 961 -17.77 -32.68 -21.33
N GLU A 962 -16.78 -32.43 -20.47
CA GLU A 962 -15.71 -33.39 -20.18
C GLU A 962 -15.62 -33.59 -18.67
N THR A 963 -15.56 -34.84 -18.25
CA THR A 963 -15.25 -35.24 -16.87
C THR A 963 -13.82 -35.77 -16.80
N TYR A 964 -13.20 -35.65 -15.63
CA TYR A 964 -11.83 -36.11 -15.41
C TYR A 964 -11.70 -36.83 -14.08
N ASP A 965 -11.19 -38.06 -14.11
CA ASP A 965 -10.85 -38.81 -12.90
C ASP A 965 -9.82 -38.07 -12.05
N VAL A 966 -8.82 -37.43 -12.69
CA VAL A 966 -7.82 -36.59 -12.02
C VAL A 966 -7.69 -35.25 -12.75
N ARG A 967 -7.82 -34.15 -12.00
CA ARG A 967 -7.52 -32.80 -12.48
C ARG A 967 -6.69 -32.05 -11.43
N ILE A 968 -5.64 -31.39 -11.87
CA ILE A 968 -4.73 -30.62 -11.02
C ILE A 968 -4.58 -29.24 -11.63
N VAL A 969 -4.79 -28.19 -10.84
CA VAL A 969 -4.63 -26.80 -11.28
C VAL A 969 -3.70 -26.07 -10.33
N VAL A 970 -2.73 -25.32 -10.86
CA VAL A 970 -1.84 -24.46 -10.08
C VAL A 970 -2.00 -23.01 -10.46
N ASP A 971 -2.17 -22.16 -9.46
CA ASP A 971 -2.29 -20.70 -9.58
C ASP A 971 -1.19 -20.05 -8.74
N TRP A 972 -0.70 -18.87 -9.12
CA TRP A 972 0.21 -18.09 -8.28
C TRP A 972 -0.15 -16.60 -8.26
N ASN A 973 0.38 -15.88 -7.27
CA ASN A 973 0.00 -14.49 -6.99
C ASN A 973 0.65 -13.44 -7.92
N HIS A 974 1.72 -13.80 -8.64
CA HIS A 974 2.49 -12.89 -9.49
C HIS A 974 2.25 -13.11 -10.99
N ASN A 975 2.21 -12.03 -11.77
CA ASN A 975 1.96 -12.10 -13.23
C ASN A 975 3.24 -12.12 -14.10
N ASP A 976 4.43 -12.07 -13.50
CA ASP A 976 5.73 -12.03 -14.19
C ASP A 976 6.70 -13.11 -13.67
N THR A 977 6.14 -14.18 -13.11
CA THR A 977 6.88 -15.28 -12.48
C THR A 977 6.66 -16.54 -13.28
N ASP A 978 7.75 -17.25 -13.60
CA ASP A 978 7.72 -18.45 -14.43
C ASP A 978 7.76 -19.71 -13.56
N ILE A 979 6.66 -20.45 -13.56
CA ILE A 979 6.46 -21.65 -12.73
C ILE A 979 5.97 -22.77 -13.63
N ASP A 980 6.77 -23.83 -13.80
CA ASP A 980 6.34 -25.00 -14.57
C ASP A 980 5.68 -26.03 -13.65
N LEU A 981 4.48 -26.46 -14.01
CA LEU A 981 3.81 -27.63 -13.46
C LEU A 981 4.39 -28.91 -14.05
N HIS A 982 4.74 -29.84 -13.16
CA HIS A 982 5.09 -31.21 -13.49
C HIS A 982 4.17 -32.16 -12.71
N VAL A 983 3.68 -33.21 -13.37
CA VAL A 983 2.90 -34.26 -12.71
C VAL A 983 3.54 -35.62 -12.99
N ILE A 984 3.89 -36.34 -11.93
CA ILE A 984 4.42 -37.71 -12.03
C ILE A 984 3.29 -38.68 -11.75
N ASP A 985 2.99 -39.56 -12.70
CA ASP A 985 1.91 -40.54 -12.59
C ASP A 985 2.32 -41.80 -11.80
N PRO A 986 1.39 -42.74 -11.51
CA PRO A 986 1.71 -43.97 -10.78
C PRO A 986 2.69 -44.93 -11.48
N ASN A 987 2.92 -44.75 -12.79
CA ASN A 987 3.95 -45.48 -13.55
C ASN A 987 5.31 -44.77 -13.51
N TYR A 988 5.44 -43.69 -12.74
CA TYR A 988 6.60 -42.82 -12.67
C TYR A 988 6.92 -42.10 -13.98
N GLU A 989 5.92 -41.91 -14.85
CA GLU A 989 6.04 -41.06 -16.03
C GLU A 989 5.76 -39.60 -15.67
N GLU A 990 6.68 -38.70 -16.01
CA GLU A 990 6.60 -37.27 -15.71
C GLU A 990 5.98 -36.51 -16.89
N CYS A 991 4.86 -35.83 -16.66
CA CYS A 991 4.16 -34.94 -17.59
C CYS A 991 4.53 -33.48 -17.31
N TYR A 992 4.95 -32.73 -18.34
CA TYR A 992 5.36 -31.32 -18.27
C TYR A 992 5.41 -30.69 -19.66
N TYR A 993 5.70 -29.40 -19.82
CA TYR A 993 5.53 -28.70 -21.12
C TYR A 993 6.23 -29.35 -22.34
N LYS A 994 7.40 -30.00 -22.19
CA LYS A 994 8.07 -30.72 -23.30
C LYS A 994 7.57 -32.16 -23.47
N HIS A 995 6.95 -32.73 -22.45
CA HIS A 995 6.35 -34.05 -22.46
C HIS A 995 4.89 -33.93 -22.00
N SER A 996 4.09 -33.26 -22.82
CA SER A 996 2.78 -32.75 -22.43
C SER A 996 1.67 -33.81 -22.39
N LYS A 997 1.99 -35.07 -22.73
CA LYS A 997 1.07 -36.21 -22.70
C LYS A 997 1.75 -37.45 -22.12
N THR A 998 1.09 -38.14 -21.19
CA THR A 998 1.55 -39.44 -20.66
C THR A 998 0.93 -40.61 -21.43
N LYS A 999 1.49 -41.81 -21.29
CA LYS A 999 0.98 -43.05 -21.90
C LYS A 999 -0.40 -43.43 -21.40
N ILE A 1000 -0.72 -43.09 -20.15
CA ILE A 1000 -2.06 -43.31 -19.58
C ILE A 1000 -3.07 -42.23 -20.00
N GLY A 1001 -2.66 -41.27 -20.83
CA GLY A 1001 -3.54 -40.24 -21.40
C GLY A 1001 -3.67 -38.98 -20.55
N GLY A 1002 -2.74 -38.73 -19.62
CA GLY A 1002 -2.68 -37.47 -18.88
C GLY A 1002 -2.16 -36.37 -19.79
N GLU A 1003 -2.70 -35.17 -19.69
CA GLU A 1003 -2.35 -34.02 -20.55
C GLU A 1003 -2.16 -32.75 -19.73
N ILE A 1004 -1.12 -31.97 -20.05
CA ILE A 1004 -0.88 -30.65 -19.42
C ILE A 1004 -1.33 -29.50 -20.35
N SER A 1005 -1.72 -28.35 -19.78
CA SER A 1005 -2.05 -27.14 -20.52
C SER A 1005 -0.87 -26.61 -21.33
N GLN A 1006 -1.15 -25.75 -22.32
CA GLN A 1006 -0.08 -25.04 -23.03
C GLN A 1006 0.67 -24.14 -22.06
N ASP A 1007 2.01 -24.20 -22.12
CA ASP A 1007 2.91 -23.37 -21.33
C ASP A 1007 2.72 -21.88 -21.67
N MET A 1008 2.63 -21.08 -20.62
CA MET A 1008 2.39 -19.65 -20.65
C MET A 1008 3.69 -18.88 -20.36
N THR A 1009 4.61 -18.92 -21.33
CA THR A 1009 5.98 -18.39 -21.24
C THR A 1009 6.13 -16.89 -20.92
N GLN A 1010 5.05 -16.14 -20.73
CA GLN A 1010 5.08 -14.73 -20.32
C GLN A 1010 5.01 -14.52 -18.80
N GLY A 1011 5.17 -15.59 -18.01
CA GLY A 1011 5.15 -15.56 -16.54
C GLY A 1011 3.75 -15.48 -15.93
N PHE A 1012 2.72 -15.91 -16.69
CA PHE A 1012 1.33 -15.87 -16.28
C PHE A 1012 0.85 -17.26 -15.84
N GLY A 1013 0.25 -17.36 -14.66
CA GLY A 1013 -0.50 -18.54 -14.22
C GLY A 1013 -1.99 -18.37 -14.46
N PRO A 1014 -2.79 -19.44 -14.60
CA PRO A 1014 -2.55 -20.80 -14.08
C PRO A 1014 -2.12 -21.85 -15.11
N GLU A 1015 -1.67 -23.00 -14.60
CA GLU A 1015 -1.42 -24.23 -15.38
C GLU A 1015 -2.29 -25.40 -14.89
N GLU A 1016 -2.61 -26.33 -15.80
CA GLU A 1016 -3.53 -27.44 -15.55
C GLU A 1016 -2.97 -28.77 -16.06
N PHE A 1017 -3.20 -29.85 -15.31
CA PHE A 1017 -3.10 -31.23 -15.76
C PHE A 1017 -4.46 -31.92 -15.68
N THR A 1018 -4.85 -32.64 -16.72
CA THR A 1018 -6.10 -33.42 -16.77
C THR A 1018 -5.86 -34.87 -17.19
N LEU A 1019 -6.64 -35.79 -16.63
CA LEU A 1019 -6.60 -37.21 -16.96
C LEU A 1019 -8.02 -37.79 -16.90
N LYS A 1020 -8.53 -38.26 -18.05
CA LYS A 1020 -9.91 -38.77 -18.18
C LYS A 1020 -10.11 -40.15 -17.54
N LYS A 1021 -9.06 -40.99 -17.52
CA LYS A 1021 -9.11 -42.35 -17.00
C LYS A 1021 -7.88 -42.60 -16.13
N ALA A 1022 -8.02 -42.42 -14.83
CA ALA A 1022 -6.92 -42.58 -13.90
C ALA A 1022 -6.74 -44.03 -13.48
N ILE A 1023 -5.49 -44.46 -13.37
CA ILE A 1023 -5.14 -45.72 -12.70
C ILE A 1023 -4.95 -45.48 -11.21
N LYS A 1024 -5.22 -46.51 -10.39
CA LYS A 1024 -5.04 -46.42 -8.95
C LYS A 1024 -3.59 -46.18 -8.58
N GLY A 1025 -3.35 -45.22 -7.69
CA GLY A 1025 -2.00 -44.90 -7.24
C GLY A 1025 -1.83 -43.47 -6.78
N ASP A 1026 -0.56 -43.11 -6.54
CA ASP A 1026 -0.17 -41.76 -6.14
C ASP A 1026 0.25 -40.96 -7.38
N TYR A 1027 -0.37 -39.79 -7.55
CA TYR A 1027 0.02 -38.76 -8.52
C TYR A 1027 0.76 -37.66 -7.77
N PHE A 1028 1.99 -37.35 -8.16
CA PHE A 1028 2.82 -36.37 -7.48
C PHE A 1028 2.90 -35.07 -8.26
N VAL A 1029 2.63 -33.95 -7.58
CA VAL A 1029 2.81 -32.61 -8.14
C VAL A 1029 4.22 -32.13 -7.83
N LYS A 1030 4.98 -31.86 -8.87
CA LYS A 1030 6.33 -31.30 -8.81
C LYS A 1030 6.32 -29.93 -9.47
N ILE A 1031 7.07 -28.99 -8.90
CA ILE A 1031 7.14 -27.62 -9.40
C ILE A 1031 8.58 -27.28 -9.71
N LYS A 1032 8.78 -26.61 -10.85
CA LYS A 1032 10.03 -25.98 -11.19
C LYS A 1032 9.87 -24.47 -11.16
N TYR A 1033 10.59 -23.83 -10.24
CA TYR A 1033 10.53 -22.39 -10.01
C TYR A 1033 11.80 -21.74 -10.57
N PHE A 1034 11.67 -20.85 -11.55
CA PHE A 1034 12.82 -20.15 -12.14
C PHE A 1034 13.10 -18.79 -11.50
N GLY A 1035 12.29 -18.37 -10.52
CA GLY A 1035 12.34 -17.05 -9.92
C GLY A 1035 11.66 -15.97 -10.77
N ASP A 1036 11.66 -14.75 -10.25
CA ASP A 1036 11.13 -13.59 -10.97
C ASP A 1036 12.14 -13.13 -12.04
N ARG A 1037 11.68 -12.93 -13.28
CA ARG A 1037 12.53 -12.48 -14.41
C ARG A 1037 13.09 -11.07 -14.23
N TYR A 1038 12.57 -10.32 -13.25
CA TYR A 1038 13.00 -8.99 -12.82
C TYR A 1038 12.94 -8.93 -11.28
N GLN A 1039 13.90 -8.27 -10.63
CA GLN A 1039 13.82 -7.99 -9.18
C GLN A 1039 12.73 -6.95 -8.92
N LYS A 1040 11.47 -7.39 -8.90
CA LYS A 1040 10.37 -6.64 -8.31
C LYS A 1040 10.61 -6.49 -6.81
N ILE A 1041 10.04 -5.42 -6.24
CA ILE A 1041 9.93 -5.20 -4.80
C ILE A 1041 9.44 -6.51 -4.15
N GLU A 1042 10.24 -7.06 -3.24
CA GLU A 1042 10.21 -8.46 -2.73
C GLU A 1042 8.89 -8.84 -2.02
N ASN A 1043 7.83 -9.12 -2.77
CA ASN A 1043 6.71 -9.89 -2.28
C ASN A 1043 7.04 -11.39 -2.42
N PRO A 1044 6.79 -12.23 -1.40
CA PRO A 1044 6.96 -13.67 -1.51
C PRO A 1044 6.02 -14.26 -2.58
N THR A 1045 6.55 -15.18 -3.39
CA THR A 1045 5.73 -15.99 -4.31
C THR A 1045 4.98 -17.08 -3.55
N PHE A 1046 3.66 -17.10 -3.70
CA PHE A 1046 2.80 -18.16 -3.20
C PHE A 1046 2.05 -18.82 -4.35
N MET A 1047 1.92 -20.14 -4.25
CA MET A 1047 1.23 -20.95 -5.23
C MET A 1047 0.06 -21.69 -4.56
N LYS A 1048 -1.12 -21.62 -5.16
CA LYS A 1048 -2.29 -22.42 -4.82
C LYS A 1048 -2.33 -23.65 -5.72
N VAL A 1049 -2.38 -24.84 -5.12
CA VAL A 1049 -2.55 -26.12 -5.81
C VAL A 1049 -3.95 -26.63 -5.50
N THR A 1050 -4.76 -26.84 -6.54
CA THR A 1050 -6.09 -27.42 -6.43
C THR A 1050 -6.07 -28.82 -7.06
N LEU A 1051 -6.39 -29.83 -6.25
CA LEU A 1051 -6.42 -31.23 -6.63
C LEU A 1051 -7.88 -31.69 -6.67
N TYR A 1052 -8.30 -32.27 -7.78
CA TYR A 1052 -9.63 -32.83 -7.97
C TYR A 1052 -9.55 -34.33 -8.26
N THR A 1053 -10.46 -35.10 -7.66
CA THR A 1053 -10.82 -36.44 -8.17
C THR A 1053 -12.25 -36.43 -8.68
N ASP A 1054 -12.52 -37.22 -9.71
CA ASP A 1054 -13.87 -37.41 -10.26
C ASP A 1054 -14.54 -36.08 -10.66
N TYR A 1055 -13.74 -35.15 -11.22
CA TYR A 1055 -14.14 -33.79 -11.58
C TYR A 1055 -15.29 -33.79 -12.59
N GLY A 1056 -16.32 -32.98 -12.33
CA GLY A 1056 -17.53 -32.93 -13.16
C GLY A 1056 -18.55 -34.01 -12.84
N THR A 1057 -18.34 -34.81 -11.80
CA THR A 1057 -19.30 -35.85 -11.38
C THR A 1057 -19.89 -35.56 -10.01
N ILE A 1058 -20.93 -36.30 -9.62
CA ILE A 1058 -21.49 -36.23 -8.26
C ILE A 1058 -20.54 -36.76 -7.19
N GLN A 1059 -19.49 -37.49 -7.57
CA GLN A 1059 -18.44 -38.02 -6.69
C GLN A 1059 -17.23 -37.08 -6.56
N GLU A 1060 -17.29 -35.89 -7.18
CA GLU A 1060 -16.17 -34.95 -7.19
C GLU A 1060 -15.63 -34.67 -5.78
N THR A 1061 -14.31 -34.77 -5.62
CA THR A 1061 -13.61 -34.28 -4.43
C THR A 1061 -12.65 -33.16 -4.82
N LYS A 1062 -12.46 -32.20 -3.90
CA LYS A 1062 -11.60 -31.02 -4.09
C LYS A 1062 -10.73 -30.82 -2.87
N GLN A 1063 -9.42 -30.70 -3.09
CA GLN A 1063 -8.45 -30.30 -2.07
C GLN A 1063 -7.65 -29.09 -2.54
N VAL A 1064 -7.57 -28.06 -1.69
CA VAL A 1064 -6.78 -26.84 -1.96
C VAL A 1064 -5.60 -26.78 -1.00
N LYS A 1065 -4.41 -26.46 -1.52
CA LYS A 1065 -3.21 -26.20 -0.72
C LYS A 1065 -2.54 -24.91 -1.17
N VAL A 1066 -2.02 -24.12 -0.24
CA VAL A 1066 -1.27 -22.89 -0.54
C VAL A 1066 0.16 -23.05 -0.05
N ILE A 1067 1.13 -22.78 -0.91
CA ILE A 1067 2.54 -23.12 -0.72
C ILE A 1067 3.40 -21.89 -0.97
N ARG A 1068 4.27 -21.55 -0.02
CA ARG A 1068 5.29 -20.50 -0.20
C ARG A 1068 6.47 -21.06 -0.98
N LEU A 1069 6.81 -20.43 -2.10
CA LEU A 1069 7.95 -20.81 -2.92
C LEU A 1069 9.19 -20.02 -2.48
N THR A 1070 10.34 -20.69 -2.43
CA THR A 1070 11.64 -20.09 -2.11
C THR A 1070 12.67 -20.51 -3.16
N LYS A 1071 13.64 -19.63 -3.47
CA LYS A 1071 14.71 -19.88 -4.47
C LYS A 1071 15.61 -21.10 -4.16
N SER A 1072 15.50 -21.67 -2.97
CA SER A 1072 16.21 -22.90 -2.58
C SER A 1072 15.47 -24.19 -2.98
N LYS A 1073 14.25 -24.10 -3.54
CA LYS A 1073 13.33 -25.21 -3.80
C LYS A 1073 13.07 -25.47 -5.29
N ASP A 1074 14.02 -25.12 -6.17
CA ASP A 1074 13.84 -25.04 -7.63
C ASP A 1074 13.30 -26.30 -8.32
N GLN A 1075 13.29 -27.48 -7.69
CA GLN A 1075 12.61 -28.69 -8.19
C GLN A 1075 12.09 -29.58 -7.04
N THR A 1076 10.89 -29.27 -6.53
CA THR A 1076 10.37 -29.94 -5.33
C THR A 1076 9.01 -30.60 -5.58
N ILE A 1077 8.78 -31.79 -5.00
CA ILE A 1077 7.45 -32.40 -4.95
C ILE A 1077 6.65 -31.71 -3.84
N VAL A 1078 5.60 -31.01 -4.22
CA VAL A 1078 4.86 -30.10 -3.35
C VAL A 1078 3.51 -30.65 -2.90
N ALA A 1079 2.92 -31.57 -3.67
CA ALA A 1079 1.66 -32.21 -3.31
C ALA A 1079 1.58 -33.64 -3.86
N LYS A 1080 0.63 -34.39 -3.31
CA LYS A 1080 0.30 -35.75 -3.73
C LYS A 1080 -1.22 -35.91 -3.72
N LEU A 1081 -1.76 -36.47 -4.79
CA LEU A 1081 -3.14 -36.89 -4.93
C LEU A 1081 -3.17 -38.42 -5.02
N ARG A 1082 -4.10 -39.06 -4.31
CA ARG A 1082 -4.29 -40.51 -4.39
C ARG A 1082 -5.64 -40.80 -5.03
N PHE A 1083 -5.66 -41.62 -6.07
CA PHE A 1083 -6.85 -42.08 -6.78
C PHE A 1083 -7.03 -43.60 -6.59
#